data_AF-A0A2H4VHC0-F1
#
_entry.id   AF-A0A2H4VHC0-F1
#
_cell.length_a   1.000
_cell.length_b   1.000
_cell.length_c   1.000
_cell.angle_alpha   90.00
_cell.angle_beta   90.00
_cell.angle_gamma   90.00
#
_symmetry.space_group_name_H-M   'P 1'
#
loop_
_entity.id
_entity.type
_entity.pdbx_description
1 polymer ?
#
loop_
_entity_poly.entity_id
_entity_poly.type
_entity_poly.pdbx_seq_one_letter_code
_entity_poly.pdbx_strand_id
1 'polypeptide(L)'
;MIPLLLITLSVIFFAGTVSAADEAIFVNGSSGLDTNDGYSWSTAKLTIQNATGTVNSNGVVTIADGVYSGTGNTNITIDRNMTIQGLSETGTILNGTGTNWIFNITAGVNVTLQSLTITNATARTFGAINNNGNLTVENCTFTHNNETSNLVMSYGGGAIRNSAEYGTIIVNLTNCTFEYNHAARSGAAVLNYCDVAGNYVISTVTNCTFNNNTADIHATFYNAAYGGDIISEIANCTFTNNTAGIGGGGAIANFASYSSVKSTITDCNFISNNANMGGAIYSYANTQVNFITCIVTNSNFINNTAINGGAIVITRHSGILNLTAHFNRIVGNMATTGSAIYNGGGTVNATGNWWGSNADPSGQIFGLVDYSPWLFMTINATPDTTNNTQTSLITVSLNNYSTDGSSSSPVDPNLGHIPDGVPVTFSLIDGPLGTLGSQTGFINGTASIIFTANAVGVQHVNATIDNENRTATITINPSGHVNITKTADNYTPNYWDGVTFTITARNEGPDDVEGLEITDILPNGLTLISADTHGFGSYNSGIWNIGNLANGTTAILTLFVNATSTGTFTNWANVTAQTTYDPEPWSQDNTIITVPSAADIAVEKSFYDYEGDYEITSANYWDVISTRILVTNNGPDTATNVVISDIFGSGLSFADEWWVKWDINDWYWNLNDASFDPATMTWTIPSLPAGQTAALDIMTNLTSTGTLHNYAELVSSETYDWNHTNNNDTAYLTVPEASYLSIYKEFRDLPWGNVITTAYYNDVIYAIVQVKNQGPDTTSVSILDTMAGIVWTGNYYVLSNVGSILPTPSSWVLNDPVNTFNGTNWNIPFLNTFIGSEKWLAIEGIINTTGINAASNHAETVDQNTYPYKGYANYTANLTTLAAPTSIIVDDVRGNKGDTVTLSATLTDHNSDPVVGAMLEFWVDGVKVGESNTGSNGTATFNYQITETPGNHTLKSVFNGNTFYQGINTTGNLYVPSANLYIVITSDKNNPTVGETFTLRYKLGNNGPDTADNVTITIPLPEGFVISKIEGDGNWTVNGNTIIWTMNNVTVGDPYLYISGWTTGPGNYLFSASIASDTFNINSMGVSSLTLNAQPTVNAATTTNTVGMQTTGTPIVPLALAVISVLCGLVATRKNNKRI
;
A
#
# COMPACT_ATOMS: atom_id res chain seq x y z
N MET A 1 -7.77 -13.93 68.57
CA MET A 1 -8.55 -12.70 69.00
C MET A 1 -7.84 -12.00 70.16
N ILE A 2 -6.79 -11.10 69.74
CA ILE A 2 -5.84 -10.24 70.46
C ILE A 2 -5.45 -9.08 69.55
N PRO A 3 -5.84 -7.81 69.77
CA PRO A 3 -5.71 -6.67 68.84
C PRO A 3 -4.27 -6.18 68.73
N LEU A 4 -3.56 -6.48 67.55
CA LEU A 4 -2.50 -5.99 66.65
C LEU A 4 -2.50 -4.46 66.57
N LEU A 5 -1.93 -3.74 67.54
CA LEU A 5 -1.31 -2.40 67.57
C LEU A 5 -0.24 -2.26 66.48
N LEU A 6 -0.62 -2.08 65.20
CA LEU A 6 0.02 -1.51 64.00
C LEU A 6 0.80 -0.23 64.35
N ILE A 7 2.06 -0.33 64.89
CA ILE A 7 3.18 0.64 64.87
C ILE A 7 3.50 1.02 63.41
N THR A 8 2.65 1.86 62.70
CA THR A 8 2.97 2.69 61.52
C THR A 8 4.33 3.37 61.69
N LEU A 9 5.52 2.77 61.30
CA LEU A 9 6.74 3.27 60.65
C LEU A 9 6.45 4.49 59.76
N SER A 10 5.97 5.62 60.37
CA SER A 10 6.15 6.94 59.75
C SER A 10 7.63 7.22 59.45
N VAL A 11 8.24 6.67 58.44
CA VAL A 11 9.32 7.33 57.67
C VAL A 11 9.00 8.83 57.51
N ILE A 12 9.02 9.58 58.60
CA ILE A 12 9.15 11.06 58.56
C ILE A 12 10.30 11.45 57.64
N PHE A 13 10.22 11.42 56.32
CA PHE A 13 10.93 12.41 55.48
C PHE A 13 11.02 13.76 56.20
N PHE A 14 11.97 13.96 57.09
CA PHE A 14 12.30 15.38 57.41
C PHE A 14 12.26 16.25 56.16
N ALA A 15 11.10 16.41 55.49
CA ALA A 15 10.90 17.72 54.82
C ALA A 15 11.29 18.87 55.77
N GLY A 16 12.64 19.12 55.96
CA GLY A 16 13.15 20.49 56.24
C GLY A 16 12.02 21.51 56.38
N THR A 17 11.04 21.33 57.33
CA THR A 17 10.32 22.57 57.71
C THR A 17 11.32 23.72 57.89
N VAL A 18 11.75 24.42 56.79
CA VAL A 18 12.27 25.80 56.87
C VAL A 18 11.51 26.58 57.95
N SER A 19 11.75 26.19 59.22
CA SER A 19 11.55 27.08 60.36
C SER A 19 12.48 28.30 60.27
N ALA A 20 12.07 29.45 59.80
CA ALA A 20 12.64 30.79 60.05
C ALA A 20 14.17 30.76 60.00
N ALA A 21 14.89 30.70 58.76
CA ALA A 21 16.35 30.77 58.52
C ALA A 21 17.15 30.59 59.82
N ASP A 22 17.08 29.32 60.47
CA ASP A 22 18.04 29.08 61.57
C ASP A 22 19.35 29.85 61.32
N GLU A 23 19.51 30.92 61.97
CA GLU A 23 20.79 31.67 61.94
C GLU A 23 21.99 30.74 61.71
N ALA A 24 22.67 30.90 60.45
CA ALA A 24 23.84 30.05 60.10
C ALA A 24 25.14 30.83 60.36
N ILE A 25 26.01 30.15 61.09
CA ILE A 25 27.37 30.70 61.26
C ILE A 25 28.36 29.86 60.42
N PHE A 26 29.12 30.67 59.54
CA PHE A 26 29.99 29.96 58.56
C PHE A 26 31.43 29.93 59.07
N VAL A 27 32.06 28.65 58.83
CA VAL A 27 33.47 28.45 59.23
C VAL A 27 34.30 28.15 57.97
N ASN A 28 35.45 28.92 57.87
CA ASN A 28 36.43 28.62 56.81
C ASN A 28 37.86 28.70 57.37
N GLY A 29 38.49 27.52 57.41
CA GLY A 29 39.81 27.37 58.08
C GLY A 29 40.93 28.05 57.29
N SER A 30 40.72 28.44 55.97
CA SER A 30 41.82 29.02 55.16
C SER A 30 41.66 30.54 55.04
N SER A 31 40.41 31.04 55.07
CA SER A 31 40.26 32.49 54.79
C SER A 31 39.45 33.17 55.89
N GLY A 32 38.96 32.38 56.95
CA GLY A 32 38.11 32.99 58.00
C GLY A 32 38.96 33.67 59.08
N LEU A 33 38.28 34.59 59.96
CA LEU A 33 38.89 35.19 61.16
C LEU A 33 37.90 35.11 62.32
N ASP A 34 38.42 34.79 63.55
CA ASP A 34 37.49 34.56 64.67
C ASP A 34 36.92 35.89 65.17
N THR A 35 37.46 37.02 64.69
CA THR A 35 36.81 38.30 65.06
C THR A 35 35.62 38.58 64.14
N ASN A 36 35.47 37.68 63.02
CA ASN A 36 34.34 37.89 62.09
C ASN A 36 33.02 37.47 62.75
N ASP A 37 31.80 38.17 62.20
CA ASP A 37 30.48 37.82 62.79
C ASP A 37 29.99 36.45 62.29
N GLY A 38 30.44 35.87 61.09
CA GLY A 38 30.22 34.46 60.70
C GLY A 38 28.86 34.29 60.00
N TYR A 39 28.16 35.54 59.53
CA TYR A 39 26.79 35.40 58.98
C TYR A 39 26.85 35.14 57.47
N SER A 40 28.14 35.20 56.83
CA SER A 40 28.32 34.85 55.40
C SER A 40 29.70 34.23 55.19
N TRP A 41 29.91 33.64 54.02
CA TRP A 41 31.24 33.04 53.75
C TRP A 41 32.33 34.11 53.75
N SER A 42 32.03 35.41 53.32
CA SER A 42 33.07 36.47 53.29
C SER A 42 33.44 36.91 54.71
N THR A 43 32.47 36.64 55.71
CA THR A 43 32.81 37.02 57.11
C THR A 43 32.82 35.76 57.99
N ALA A 44 33.28 34.62 57.37
CA ALA A 44 33.26 33.32 58.09
C ALA A 44 34.25 33.34 59.26
N LYS A 45 33.79 32.59 60.24
CA LYS A 45 34.73 32.42 61.37
C LYS A 45 35.84 31.41 61.01
N LEU A 46 37.05 31.63 61.74
CA LEU A 46 38.23 30.78 61.43
C LEU A 46 38.08 29.41 62.11
N THR A 47 37.56 29.32 63.36
CA THR A 47 37.59 28.04 64.09
C THR A 47 36.15 27.61 64.40
N ILE A 48 36.05 26.33 64.60
CA ILE A 48 34.72 25.72 64.86
C ILE A 48 34.26 26.12 66.28
N GLN A 49 35.22 26.13 67.21
CA GLN A 49 34.87 26.47 68.61
C GLN A 49 34.24 27.87 68.68
N ASN A 50 34.92 28.80 67.92
CA ASN A 50 34.33 30.17 67.97
C ASN A 50 32.94 30.21 67.33
N ALA A 51 32.78 29.45 66.25
CA ALA A 51 31.47 29.44 65.58
C ALA A 51 30.40 28.82 66.47
N THR A 52 30.71 27.71 67.13
CA THR A 52 29.71 27.07 67.99
C THR A 52 29.40 27.96 69.20
N GLY A 53 30.38 28.84 69.64
CA GLY A 53 30.16 29.80 70.75
C GLY A 53 29.28 30.98 70.30
N THR A 54 29.26 31.25 68.98
CA THR A 54 28.54 32.42 68.47
C THR A 54 27.11 32.03 68.06
N VAL A 55 26.91 30.83 67.69
CA VAL A 55 25.61 30.45 67.11
C VAL A 55 24.56 30.43 68.23
N ASN A 56 23.31 30.93 67.93
CA ASN A 56 22.22 30.82 68.91
C ASN A 56 21.69 29.38 69.00
N SER A 57 20.99 29.12 70.20
CA SER A 57 20.42 27.77 70.34
C SER A 57 19.52 27.41 69.16
N ASN A 58 19.65 26.25 68.65
CA ASN A 58 18.92 25.68 67.49
C ASN A 58 19.47 26.20 66.16
N GLY A 59 20.62 27.01 66.21
CA GLY A 59 21.24 27.54 64.97
C GLY A 59 22.11 26.47 64.26
N VAL A 60 22.67 26.90 63.06
CA VAL A 60 23.46 25.96 62.23
C VAL A 60 24.88 26.52 62.07
N VAL A 61 25.82 25.62 62.37
CA VAL A 61 27.23 25.94 62.01
C VAL A 61 27.63 25.19 60.73
N THR A 62 27.91 26.03 59.66
CA THR A 62 28.29 25.42 58.38
C THR A 62 29.79 25.58 58.13
N ILE A 63 30.41 24.34 57.77
CA ILE A 63 31.89 24.34 57.71
C ILE A 63 32.32 24.06 56.27
N ALA A 64 33.13 24.97 55.78
CA ALA A 64 33.65 24.78 54.41
C ALA A 64 34.56 23.55 54.32
N ASP A 65 34.76 23.10 53.13
CA ASP A 65 35.74 22.00 52.93
C ASP A 65 37.14 22.42 53.38
N GLY A 66 37.72 21.52 54.07
CA GLY A 66 39.10 21.75 54.58
C GLY A 66 39.38 20.80 55.76
N VAL A 67 40.72 20.84 56.16
CA VAL A 67 41.09 20.04 57.34
C VAL A 67 41.17 20.95 58.57
N TYR A 68 40.32 20.60 59.56
CA TYR A 68 40.28 21.43 60.77
C TYR A 68 40.89 20.64 61.94
N SER A 69 42.16 21.18 62.39
CA SER A 69 42.92 20.51 63.47
C SER A 69 43.52 21.55 64.41
N GLY A 70 43.88 21.17 65.60
CA GLY A 70 44.63 22.06 66.50
C GLY A 70 43.68 22.93 67.35
N THR A 71 44.25 23.93 68.02
CA THR A 71 43.49 24.73 69.00
C THR A 71 42.27 25.40 68.33
N GLY A 72 41.10 25.25 68.93
CA GLY A 72 39.88 25.93 68.42
C GLY A 72 39.08 25.00 67.50
N ASN A 73 39.61 23.86 67.10
CA ASN A 73 38.89 22.97 66.18
C ASN A 73 38.78 21.57 66.77
N THR A 74 39.44 21.30 67.94
CA THR A 74 39.33 20.03 68.68
C THR A 74 39.03 20.34 70.15
N ASN A 75 38.60 19.37 70.89
CA ASN A 75 38.26 19.54 72.32
C ASN A 75 37.15 20.58 72.50
N ILE A 76 36.13 20.38 71.75
CA ILE A 76 35.05 21.40 71.73
C ILE A 76 33.88 20.86 72.55
N THR A 77 33.38 21.81 73.46
CA THR A 77 32.18 21.45 74.24
C THR A 77 30.93 22.09 73.61
N ILE A 78 29.95 21.20 73.45
CA ILE A 78 28.68 21.70 72.90
C ILE A 78 27.65 21.75 74.02
N ASP A 79 27.15 22.92 74.32
CA ASP A 79 26.30 23.03 75.53
C ASP A 79 24.94 23.62 75.17
N ARG A 80 24.55 23.65 73.87
CA ARG A 80 23.21 24.12 73.47
C ARG A 80 22.78 23.38 72.20
N ASN A 81 21.46 23.54 71.93
CA ASN A 81 20.94 22.85 70.73
C ASN A 81 21.48 23.45 69.43
N MET A 82 22.00 22.56 68.53
CA MET A 82 22.48 23.13 67.24
C MET A 82 22.69 22.01 66.23
N THR A 83 22.89 22.56 64.97
CA THR A 83 23.35 21.67 63.88
C THR A 83 24.75 22.09 63.41
N ILE A 84 25.62 21.01 63.35
CA ILE A 84 26.95 21.23 62.74
C ILE A 84 27.04 20.45 61.42
N GLN A 85 27.23 21.28 60.39
CA GLN A 85 27.16 20.60 59.07
C GLN A 85 28.36 21.00 58.20
N GLY A 86 29.00 19.93 57.69
CA GLY A 86 30.06 20.18 56.70
C GLY A 86 29.49 20.44 55.29
N LEU A 87 30.20 21.06 54.43
CA LEU A 87 29.76 21.25 53.04
C LEU A 87 29.79 19.94 52.26
N SER A 88 30.72 19.13 52.74
CA SER A 88 30.75 17.80 52.09
C SER A 88 31.33 16.77 53.07
N GLU A 89 30.78 15.47 52.93
CA GLU A 89 31.25 14.39 53.83
C GLU A 89 32.76 14.11 53.62
N THR A 90 33.32 14.18 52.49
CA THR A 90 34.74 13.79 52.27
C THR A 90 35.62 15.04 52.30
N GLY A 91 35.05 16.19 52.18
CA GLY A 91 35.89 17.42 52.02
C GLY A 91 36.01 18.19 53.35
N THR A 92 34.95 18.03 54.25
CA THR A 92 35.03 18.72 55.55
C THR A 92 35.54 17.74 56.61
N ILE A 93 36.84 17.96 57.05
CA ILE A 93 37.50 16.93 57.86
C ILE A 93 37.88 17.55 59.21
N LEU A 94 37.27 16.94 60.24
CA LEU A 94 37.71 17.30 61.61
C LEU A 94 38.72 16.28 62.14
N ASN A 95 39.94 16.78 62.38
CA ASN A 95 41.05 15.85 62.63
C ASN A 95 41.61 16.09 64.04
N GLY A 96 41.60 15.00 64.86
CA GLY A 96 42.10 15.10 66.25
C GLY A 96 43.62 14.90 66.33
N THR A 97 44.33 14.51 65.24
CA THR A 97 45.80 14.43 65.04
C THR A 97 46.37 13.31 65.91
N GLY A 98 45.40 12.50 66.54
CA GLY A 98 45.89 11.32 67.29
C GLY A 98 46.00 11.64 68.79
N THR A 99 45.80 12.87 69.08
CA THR A 99 46.06 13.18 70.51
C THR A 99 44.81 13.82 71.13
N ASN A 100 43.88 14.31 70.24
CA ASN A 100 42.79 15.11 70.83
C ASN A 100 41.44 14.52 70.40
N TRP A 101 40.35 14.64 71.31
CA TRP A 101 38.96 14.33 70.89
C TRP A 101 38.32 15.55 70.21
N ILE A 102 37.02 15.29 69.57
CA ILE A 102 36.49 16.43 68.78
C ILE A 102 35.35 17.08 69.57
N PHE A 103 34.29 16.32 69.94
CA PHE A 103 33.16 17.00 70.60
C PHE A 103 32.87 16.31 71.93
N ASN A 104 32.58 17.20 72.93
CA ASN A 104 31.90 16.79 74.17
C ASN A 104 30.51 17.46 74.24
N ILE A 105 29.48 16.57 74.17
CA ILE A 105 28.12 17.10 74.15
C ILE A 105 27.51 16.95 75.55
N THR A 106 27.02 18.14 76.08
CA THR A 106 26.56 18.10 77.48
C THR A 106 25.11 17.60 77.53
N ALA A 107 24.62 17.24 78.75
CA ALA A 107 23.28 16.65 78.95
C ALA A 107 22.19 17.69 78.64
N GLY A 108 21.07 17.26 78.05
CA GLY A 108 19.85 18.11 77.86
C GLY A 108 19.89 18.86 76.53
N VAL A 109 21.00 18.54 75.71
CA VAL A 109 21.06 19.33 74.45
C VAL A 109 20.80 18.37 73.27
N ASN A 110 20.21 19.05 72.16
CA ASN A 110 20.01 18.31 70.89
C ASN A 110 21.01 18.77 69.82
N VAL A 111 21.80 17.73 69.35
CA VAL A 111 22.86 18.10 68.39
C VAL A 111 22.72 17.22 67.15
N THR A 112 22.80 17.96 66.02
CA THR A 112 22.85 17.23 64.74
C THR A 112 24.20 17.47 64.05
N LEU A 113 24.84 16.28 63.66
CA LEU A 113 26.04 16.35 62.80
C LEU A 113 25.72 15.82 61.40
N GLN A 114 26.25 16.62 60.37
CA GLN A 114 25.88 16.15 59.03
C GLN A 114 27.02 16.47 58.04
N SER A 115 27.27 15.47 57.17
CA SER A 115 28.10 15.63 55.96
C SER A 115 29.53 16.04 56.32
N LEU A 116 30.13 15.33 57.26
CA LEU A 116 31.55 15.63 57.57
C LEU A 116 32.25 14.34 57.98
N THR A 117 33.64 14.48 58.03
CA THR A 117 34.48 13.33 58.45
C THR A 117 35.25 13.71 59.73
N ILE A 118 35.14 12.74 60.74
CA ILE A 118 35.98 12.90 61.95
C ILE A 118 37.04 11.79 61.98
N THR A 119 38.30 12.30 62.12
CA THR A 119 39.34 11.26 62.00
C THR A 119 40.46 11.56 63.00
N ASN A 120 41.19 10.44 63.31
CA ASN A 120 42.42 10.48 64.13
C ASN A 120 42.17 11.18 65.47
N ALA A 121 40.99 11.04 66.01
CA ALA A 121 40.71 11.56 67.37
C ALA A 121 41.05 10.49 68.42
N THR A 122 41.81 10.96 69.43
CA THR A 122 42.23 10.00 70.47
C THR A 122 41.96 10.62 71.84
N ALA A 123 41.31 9.82 72.69
CA ALA A 123 41.09 10.23 74.10
C ALA A 123 41.15 9.01 75.01
N ARG A 124 41.41 9.31 76.28
CA ARG A 124 41.60 8.19 77.22
C ARG A 124 40.28 7.44 77.46
N THR A 125 39.13 8.10 77.60
CA THR A 125 37.88 7.40 78.00
C THR A 125 36.91 7.34 76.83
N PHE A 126 37.15 8.09 75.75
CA PHE A 126 36.38 8.04 74.49
C PHE A 126 37.29 8.43 73.32
N GLY A 127 36.67 8.19 72.03
CA GLY A 127 37.52 8.47 70.85
C GLY A 127 37.24 9.88 70.30
N ALA A 128 36.25 9.96 69.59
CA ALA A 128 36.01 11.23 68.84
C ALA A 128 34.93 12.05 69.54
N ILE A 129 33.86 11.37 70.00
CA ILE A 129 32.73 12.17 70.53
C ILE A 129 32.31 11.53 71.86
N ASN A 130 32.23 12.39 72.83
CA ASN A 130 31.54 11.99 74.07
C ASN A 130 30.17 12.67 74.15
N ASN A 131 29.11 11.77 74.17
CA ASN A 131 27.75 12.34 74.04
C ASN A 131 26.94 12.05 75.30
N ASN A 132 26.46 13.15 75.97
CA ASN A 132 25.55 13.00 77.14
C ASN A 132 24.19 13.62 76.83
N GLY A 133 23.95 14.13 75.59
CA GLY A 133 22.66 14.70 75.14
C GLY A 133 22.07 13.85 74.02
N ASN A 134 21.02 14.47 73.29
CA ASN A 134 20.51 13.81 72.07
C ASN A 134 21.39 14.07 70.85
N LEU A 135 21.66 12.92 70.12
CA LEU A 135 22.62 13.09 68.99
C LEU A 135 22.03 12.46 67.72
N THR A 136 21.96 13.35 66.73
CA THR A 136 21.66 12.85 65.39
C THR A 136 22.87 13.06 64.46
N VAL A 137 23.27 11.87 63.80
CA VAL A 137 24.42 11.94 62.88
C VAL A 137 23.97 11.40 61.51
N GLU A 138 24.19 12.27 60.50
CA GLU A 138 23.75 11.87 59.15
C GLU A 138 24.86 12.11 58.12
N ASN A 139 25.11 11.00 57.37
CA ASN A 139 26.06 11.10 56.24
C ASN A 139 27.45 11.53 56.73
N CYS A 140 27.86 10.87 57.77
CA CYS A 140 29.22 11.23 58.27
C CYS A 140 30.10 9.97 58.28
N THR A 141 31.45 10.34 58.25
CA THR A 141 32.43 9.25 58.34
C THR A 141 33.30 9.44 59.59
N PHE A 142 33.38 8.31 60.38
CA PHE A 142 34.33 8.26 61.51
C PHE A 142 35.44 7.23 61.22
N THR A 143 36.66 7.80 61.17
CA THR A 143 37.70 6.82 60.79
C THR A 143 38.97 7.08 61.60
N HIS A 144 39.56 5.92 62.04
CA HIS A 144 40.86 5.92 62.74
C HIS A 144 40.76 6.68 64.06
N ASN A 145 39.64 6.59 64.68
CA ASN A 145 39.53 7.17 66.03
C ASN A 145 39.87 6.13 67.10
N ASN A 146 40.44 6.76 68.13
CA ASN A 146 41.10 5.80 69.05
C ASN A 146 40.77 6.16 70.49
N GLU A 147 40.27 5.12 71.30
CA GLU A 147 40.22 5.21 72.77
C GLU A 147 41.33 4.35 73.39
N THR A 148 42.09 4.95 74.39
CA THR A 148 43.36 4.26 74.76
C THR A 148 43.26 3.74 76.19
N SER A 149 42.10 4.00 76.93
CA SER A 149 42.12 3.62 78.36
C SER A 149 42.19 2.10 78.52
N ASN A 150 43.15 1.65 79.53
CA ASN A 150 43.22 0.20 79.86
C ASN A 150 42.65 -0.05 81.27
N LEU A 151 41.94 1.08 81.82
CA LEU A 151 41.41 0.90 83.18
C LEU A 151 40.15 0.04 83.15
N VAL A 152 40.01 -0.87 84.14
CA VAL A 152 38.97 -1.90 84.28
C VAL A 152 37.61 -1.20 84.44
N MET A 153 37.54 0.26 84.69
CA MET A 153 36.23 0.92 84.88
C MET A 153 36.01 1.99 83.80
N SER A 154 36.99 2.04 82.72
CA SER A 154 36.82 3.06 81.66
C SER A 154 36.00 2.50 80.49
N TYR A 155 34.74 2.93 80.43
CA TYR A 155 33.69 2.42 79.51
C TYR A 155 33.85 3.06 78.13
N GLY A 156 34.86 2.47 77.26
CA GLY A 156 35.15 2.52 75.82
C GLY A 156 34.37 3.62 75.09
N GLY A 157 34.43 3.70 73.52
CA GLY A 157 33.81 4.58 72.50
C GLY A 157 34.89 5.22 71.61
N GLY A 158 35.44 4.26 70.72
CA GLY A 158 36.53 4.74 69.82
C GLY A 158 36.07 5.90 68.93
N ALA A 159 34.89 5.79 68.49
CA ALA A 159 34.39 6.92 67.65
C ALA A 159 33.35 7.72 68.45
N ILE A 160 32.30 6.95 68.94
CA ILE A 160 31.26 7.71 69.66
C ILE A 160 30.92 6.96 70.94
N ARG A 161 30.98 7.80 71.96
CA ARG A 161 30.47 7.25 73.24
C ARG A 161 29.19 8.00 73.62
N ASN A 162 28.05 7.14 73.69
CA ASN A 162 26.77 7.70 74.17
C ASN A 162 26.49 7.27 75.61
N SER A 163 26.33 8.35 76.39
CA SER A 163 26.18 8.01 77.83
C SER A 163 24.93 8.68 78.39
N ALA A 164 24.01 7.82 79.01
CA ALA A 164 22.79 8.37 79.63
C ALA A 164 22.98 8.45 81.14
N GLU A 165 24.07 9.03 81.61
CA GLU A 165 24.33 9.14 83.07
C GLU A 165 23.51 10.28 83.67
N TYR A 166 23.14 11.20 82.78
CA TYR A 166 22.49 12.40 83.35
C TYR A 166 21.09 12.53 82.75
N GLY A 167 20.52 11.48 82.23
CA GLY A 167 19.15 11.52 81.67
C GLY A 167 19.06 10.64 80.41
N THR A 168 17.79 10.43 80.03
CA THR A 168 17.55 9.62 78.82
C THR A 168 18.06 10.36 77.57
N ILE A 169 18.79 9.51 76.72
CA ILE A 169 19.27 10.18 75.48
C ILE A 169 18.76 9.40 74.27
N ILE A 170 18.56 10.19 73.17
CA ILE A 170 18.21 9.57 71.88
C ILE A 170 19.36 9.76 70.88
N VAL A 171 19.69 8.58 70.26
CA VAL A 171 20.81 8.64 69.29
C VAL A 171 20.32 8.07 67.95
N ASN A 172 20.46 8.93 66.92
CA ASN A 172 20.11 8.48 65.55
C ASN A 172 21.34 8.57 64.62
N LEU A 173 21.70 7.35 64.11
CA LEU A 173 22.79 7.32 63.11
C LEU A 173 22.26 6.80 61.77
N THR A 174 22.42 7.67 60.74
CA THR A 174 21.88 7.28 59.42
C THR A 174 22.94 7.54 58.33
N ASN A 175 23.15 6.54 57.56
CA ASN A 175 24.08 6.66 56.40
C ASN A 175 25.47 7.08 56.85
N CYS A 176 25.88 6.48 57.93
CA CYS A 176 27.24 6.82 58.41
C CYS A 176 28.19 5.63 58.17
N THR A 177 29.48 6.11 58.08
CA THR A 177 30.52 5.06 57.92
C THR A 177 31.49 5.13 59.11
N PHE A 178 31.66 3.92 59.75
CA PHE A 178 32.68 3.77 60.80
C PHE A 178 33.77 2.79 60.35
N GLU A 179 34.96 3.36 60.20
CA GLU A 179 36.00 2.44 59.66
C GLU A 179 37.33 2.65 60.38
N TYR A 180 37.85 1.55 60.75
CA TYR A 180 39.22 1.49 61.32
C TYR A 180 39.27 2.22 62.66
N ASN A 181 38.20 2.20 63.33
CA ASN A 181 38.25 2.74 64.71
C ASN A 181 38.67 1.67 65.72
N HIS A 182 39.28 2.22 66.74
CA HIS A 182 39.84 1.24 67.69
C HIS A 182 39.47 1.67 69.12
N ALA A 183 39.12 0.66 69.92
CA ALA A 183 38.92 0.91 71.36
C ALA A 183 39.65 -0.17 72.17
N ALA A 184 40.42 0.29 73.15
CA ALA A 184 41.17 -0.68 73.99
C ALA A 184 40.20 -1.57 74.79
N ARG A 185 38.95 -1.13 74.97
CA ARG A 185 38.05 -2.01 75.73
C ARG A 185 36.81 -2.33 74.90
N SER A 186 35.81 -1.26 74.80
CA SER A 186 34.57 -1.69 74.10
C SER A 186 34.04 -0.53 73.25
N GLY A 187 33.29 -0.86 72.24
CA GLY A 187 32.56 0.15 71.43
C GLY A 187 33.49 0.97 70.54
N ALA A 188 34.35 0.17 69.75
CA ALA A 188 35.29 0.93 68.87
C ALA A 188 34.53 1.91 67.97
N ALA A 189 33.42 1.50 67.50
CA ALA A 189 32.64 2.44 66.65
C ALA A 189 31.62 3.20 67.49
N VAL A 190 30.81 2.38 68.16
CA VAL A 190 29.78 3.06 68.96
C VAL A 190 29.63 2.31 70.29
N LEU A 191 29.61 3.18 71.29
CA LEU A 191 29.29 2.61 72.62
C LEU A 191 28.06 3.31 73.18
N ASN A 192 27.01 2.44 73.45
CA ASN A 192 25.87 2.93 74.25
C ASN A 192 25.97 2.45 75.70
N TYR A 193 25.97 3.55 76.48
CA TYR A 193 26.28 3.20 77.88
C TYR A 193 25.22 3.82 78.79
N CYS A 194 24.68 2.86 79.79
CA CYS A 194 23.70 3.40 80.76
C CYS A 194 23.87 2.66 82.10
N ASP A 195 24.08 3.40 83.21
CA ASP A 195 24.29 2.70 84.50
C ASP A 195 23.37 3.29 85.56
N VAL A 196 22.46 4.19 85.13
CA VAL A 196 21.57 4.82 86.13
C VAL A 196 20.14 4.29 85.91
N ALA A 197 19.59 3.79 87.04
CA ALA A 197 18.22 3.24 86.96
C ALA A 197 17.23 4.33 86.55
N GLY A 198 16.29 4.01 85.57
CA GLY A 198 15.25 4.97 85.12
C GLY A 198 15.68 5.71 83.84
N ASN A 199 17.01 5.58 83.53
CA ASN A 199 17.43 6.25 82.28
C ASN A 199 17.50 5.23 81.13
N TYR A 200 17.48 5.94 79.87
CA TYR A 200 17.50 5.06 78.68
C TYR A 200 18.47 5.63 77.63
N VAL A 201 19.14 4.64 77.03
CA VAL A 201 19.68 5.02 75.70
C VAL A 201 18.80 4.41 74.60
N ILE A 202 18.16 5.31 73.82
CA ILE A 202 17.39 4.83 72.65
C ILE A 202 18.20 5.13 71.37
N SER A 203 18.69 3.97 70.75
CA SER A 203 19.64 4.12 69.63
C SER A 203 19.05 3.51 68.36
N THR A 204 18.88 4.41 67.31
CA THR A 204 18.47 3.93 65.98
C THR A 204 19.63 4.09 64.97
N VAL A 205 19.99 2.91 64.35
CA VAL A 205 21.12 2.92 63.39
C VAL A 205 20.64 2.33 62.06
N THR A 206 20.69 3.19 61.04
CA THR A 206 20.13 2.70 59.76
C THR A 206 21.09 3.05 58.62
N ASN A 207 21.27 2.08 57.76
CA ASN A 207 22.07 2.27 56.52
C ASN A 207 23.51 2.68 56.85
N CYS A 208 24.01 2.10 57.88
CA CYS A 208 25.39 2.46 58.22
C CYS A 208 26.32 1.28 57.91
N THR A 209 27.61 1.73 57.75
CA THR A 209 28.64 0.71 57.46
C THR A 209 29.69 0.73 58.58
N PHE A 210 29.94 -0.51 59.12
CA PHE A 210 31.01 -0.70 60.12
C PHE A 210 32.10 -1.64 59.55
N ASN A 211 33.17 -1.00 59.34
CA ASN A 211 34.16 -1.80 58.59
C ASN A 211 35.55 -1.69 59.25
N ASN A 212 36.08 -2.87 59.57
CA ASN A 212 37.47 -2.98 60.07
C ASN A 212 37.63 -2.21 61.38
N ASN A 213 36.69 -2.29 62.18
CA ASN A 213 36.86 -1.71 63.54
C ASN A 213 37.34 -2.78 64.52
N THR A 214 38.10 -2.22 65.49
CA THR A 214 38.72 -3.23 66.38
C THR A 214 38.48 -2.81 67.84
N ALA A 215 37.81 -3.77 68.56
CA ALA A 215 37.72 -3.64 70.03
C ALA A 215 38.49 -4.76 70.71
N ASP A 216 39.33 -4.49 71.63
CA ASP A 216 40.21 -5.53 72.23
C ASP A 216 39.39 -6.42 73.18
N ILE A 217 38.20 -6.11 73.71
CA ILE A 217 37.49 -7.02 74.64
C ILE A 217 36.07 -7.24 74.12
N HIS A 218 35.16 -6.47 74.03
CA HIS A 218 33.74 -6.77 73.76
C HIS A 218 33.43 -6.56 72.27
N ALA A 219 32.74 -5.52 71.85
CA ALA A 219 32.37 -5.45 70.42
C ALA A 219 32.63 -4.04 69.89
N THR A 220 32.62 -4.04 68.56
CA THR A 220 32.84 -2.71 67.93
C THR A 220 31.59 -1.84 68.10
N PHE A 221 30.41 -2.43 68.15
CA PHE A 221 29.16 -1.76 68.58
C PHE A 221 28.67 -2.41 69.87
N TYR A 222 28.72 -1.57 70.90
CA TYR A 222 28.53 -2.22 72.22
C TYR A 222 27.40 -1.50 72.97
N ASN A 223 26.40 -2.37 73.33
CA ASN A 223 25.34 -1.90 74.24
C ASN A 223 25.60 -2.39 75.67
N ALA A 224 25.89 -1.35 76.43
CA ALA A 224 26.29 -1.74 77.80
C ALA A 224 25.30 -1.16 78.81
N ALA A 225 24.37 -2.08 79.33
CA ALA A 225 23.34 -1.62 80.30
C ALA A 225 23.67 -2.15 81.69
N TYR A 226 24.36 -1.34 82.54
CA TYR A 226 24.77 -1.81 83.88
C TYR A 226 23.68 -1.48 84.91
N GLY A 227 22.91 -0.47 84.81
CA GLY A 227 21.91 -0.04 85.83
C GLY A 227 20.69 0.55 85.13
N GLY A 228 20.80 1.03 83.78
CA GLY A 228 19.70 1.60 82.99
C GLY A 228 19.38 0.74 81.77
N ASP A 229 18.31 1.20 80.99
CA ASP A 229 17.86 0.34 79.88
C ASP A 229 18.36 0.89 78.53
N ILE A 230 18.63 -0.09 77.61
CA ILE A 230 19.05 0.32 76.26
C ILE A 230 18.12 -0.34 75.25
N ILE A 231 17.58 0.55 74.37
CA ILE A 231 16.83 0.06 73.20
C ILE A 231 17.61 0.42 71.92
N SER A 232 17.96 -0.69 71.20
CA SER A 232 18.82 -0.46 70.01
C SER A 232 18.16 -1.11 68.80
N GLU A 233 17.88 -0.20 67.81
CA GLU A 233 17.34 -0.68 66.51
C GLU A 233 18.37 -0.47 65.40
N ILE A 234 18.77 -1.67 64.80
CA ILE A 234 19.80 -1.61 63.72
C ILE A 234 19.21 -2.23 62.45
N ALA A 235 19.19 -1.37 61.45
CA ALA A 235 18.55 -1.88 60.22
C ALA A 235 19.37 -1.48 58.99
N ASN A 236 19.45 -2.43 58.10
CA ASN A 236 20.11 -2.20 56.79
C ASN A 236 21.56 -1.74 56.96
N CYS A 237 22.19 -2.39 57.88
CA CYS A 237 23.59 -2.02 58.09
C CYS A 237 24.51 -3.18 57.70
N THR A 238 25.77 -2.70 57.45
CA THR A 238 26.75 -3.73 57.07
C THR A 238 27.93 -3.69 58.06
N PHE A 239 28.20 -4.93 58.64
CA PHE A 239 29.39 -5.12 59.50
C PHE A 239 30.38 -6.08 58.84
N THR A 240 31.52 -5.47 58.49
CA THR A 240 32.48 -6.34 57.78
C THR A 240 33.87 -6.23 58.42
N ASN A 241 34.38 -7.39 58.68
CA ASN A 241 35.79 -7.51 59.14
C ASN A 241 35.99 -6.77 60.47
N ASN A 242 35.03 -6.79 61.24
CA ASN A 242 35.22 -6.23 62.60
C ASN A 242 35.77 -7.31 63.54
N THR A 243 36.62 -6.74 64.44
CA THR A 243 37.31 -7.71 65.31
C THR A 243 37.13 -7.31 66.77
N ALA A 244 36.77 -8.34 67.57
CA ALA A 244 36.71 -8.10 69.03
C ALA A 244 37.48 -9.20 69.77
N GLY A 245 38.15 -8.74 70.81
CA GLY A 245 39.01 -9.67 71.59
C GLY A 245 38.20 -10.37 72.68
N ILE A 246 38.58 -10.40 74.01
CA ILE A 246 37.99 -11.24 75.09
C ILE A 246 36.57 -10.74 75.40
N GLY A 247 35.55 -11.82 75.48
CA GLY A 247 34.25 -11.51 76.12
C GLY A 247 33.34 -10.70 75.18
N GLY A 248 33.67 -10.68 73.71
CA GLY A 248 32.78 -9.81 72.90
C GLY A 248 32.45 -10.47 71.55
N GLY A 249 31.28 -9.97 70.96
CA GLY A 249 30.86 -10.18 69.55
C GLY A 249 31.65 -9.29 68.59
N GLY A 250 32.30 -10.05 67.51
CA GLY A 250 33.12 -9.33 66.50
C GLY A 250 32.44 -8.05 66.02
N ALA A 251 31.08 -7.95 66.12
CA ALA A 251 30.40 -6.76 65.56
C ALA A 251 29.54 -6.10 66.64
N ILE A 252 28.61 -6.88 67.21
CA ILE A 252 27.69 -6.27 68.19
C ILE A 252 27.72 -7.10 69.47
N ALA A 253 27.72 -6.35 70.57
CA ALA A 253 27.56 -7.06 71.85
C ALA A 253 26.51 -6.34 72.70
N ASN A 254 25.64 -7.27 73.35
CA ASN A 254 24.63 -6.77 74.29
C ASN A 254 24.91 -7.29 75.70
N PHE A 255 24.98 -6.26 76.51
CA PHE A 255 25.29 -6.67 77.90
C PHE A 255 24.28 -6.01 78.85
N ALA A 256 23.73 -6.95 79.82
CA ALA A 256 22.83 -6.36 80.83
C ALA A 256 23.13 -6.99 82.20
N SER A 257 23.16 -6.15 83.19
CA SER A 257 23.30 -6.67 84.57
C SER A 257 22.02 -6.38 85.37
N TYR A 258 21.75 -5.23 86.10
CA TYR A 258 20.51 -4.83 86.81
C TYR A 258 19.65 -3.96 85.91
N SER A 259 19.59 -4.40 84.60
CA SER A 259 18.92 -3.56 83.59
C SER A 259 18.44 -4.44 82.42
N SER A 260 17.95 -3.69 81.32
CA SER A 260 17.48 -4.48 80.15
C SER A 260 18.05 -3.89 78.85
N VAL A 261 18.36 -4.90 77.91
CA VAL A 261 18.72 -4.47 76.55
C VAL A 261 17.73 -5.12 75.57
N LYS A 262 17.05 -4.22 74.82
CA LYS A 262 16.31 -4.71 73.63
C LYS A 262 17.04 -4.30 72.33
N SER A 263 17.52 -5.38 71.67
CA SER A 263 18.28 -5.14 70.42
C SER A 263 17.55 -5.78 69.24
N THR A 264 17.04 -4.90 68.32
CA THR A 264 16.37 -5.41 67.10
C THR A 264 17.26 -5.14 65.87
N ILE A 265 17.59 -6.29 65.16
CA ILE A 265 18.52 -6.23 64.00
C ILE A 265 17.80 -6.81 62.78
N THR A 266 17.70 -5.90 61.74
CA THR A 266 16.95 -6.40 60.55
C THR A 266 17.68 -5.95 59.28
N ASP A 267 17.70 -6.86 58.36
CA ASP A 267 18.26 -6.56 57.02
C ASP A 267 19.72 -6.13 57.11
N CYS A 268 20.43 -6.85 57.94
CA CYS A 268 21.85 -6.45 58.07
C CYS A 268 22.76 -7.56 57.53
N ASN A 269 24.01 -7.04 57.20
CA ASN A 269 25.01 -8.01 56.71
C ASN A 269 26.18 -8.08 57.70
N PHE A 270 26.40 -9.31 58.17
CA PHE A 270 27.60 -9.59 59.00
C PHE A 270 28.57 -10.51 58.24
N ILE A 271 29.65 -9.86 57.86
CA ILE A 271 30.53 -10.64 56.96
C ILE A 271 31.95 -10.64 57.52
N SER A 272 32.44 -11.82 57.76
CA SER A 272 33.86 -12.05 58.11
C SER A 272 34.22 -11.31 59.40
N ASN A 273 33.34 -11.23 60.28
CA ASN A 273 33.69 -10.70 61.61
C ASN A 273 34.34 -11.78 62.49
N ASN A 274 35.18 -11.22 63.33
CA ASN A 274 36.01 -12.18 64.09
C ASN A 274 36.00 -11.80 65.57
N ALA A 275 35.80 -12.85 66.43
CA ALA A 275 35.83 -12.57 67.89
C ALA A 275 36.07 -13.88 68.64
N ASN A 276 36.29 -13.74 70.05
CA ASN A 276 36.38 -14.95 70.91
C ASN A 276 34.99 -15.56 71.14
N MET A 277 33.95 -14.69 71.31
CA MET A 277 32.55 -15.13 71.52
C MET A 277 31.64 -14.45 70.48
N GLY A 278 30.99 -15.44 69.70
CA GLY A 278 30.07 -14.85 68.66
C GLY A 278 30.84 -14.02 67.64
N GLY A 279 31.16 -14.62 66.47
CA GLY A 279 31.90 -13.87 65.42
C GLY A 279 31.17 -12.57 65.04
N ALA A 280 29.88 -12.57 65.22
CA ALA A 280 29.11 -11.37 64.81
C ALA A 280 28.40 -10.76 66.02
N ILE A 281 27.60 -11.58 66.73
CA ILE A 281 26.80 -11.01 67.82
C ILE A 281 27.06 -11.82 69.09
N TYR A 282 27.17 -11.02 70.15
CA TYR A 282 27.30 -11.66 71.46
C TYR A 282 26.37 -10.97 72.46
N SER A 283 25.54 -11.85 73.20
CA SER A 283 24.70 -11.29 74.26
C SER A 283 24.96 -12.02 75.58
N TYR A 284 25.06 -11.10 76.57
CA TYR A 284 25.43 -11.69 77.88
C TYR A 284 24.59 -11.03 78.98
N ALA A 285 23.82 -11.95 79.79
CA ALA A 285 23.03 -11.46 80.95
C ALA A 285 23.68 -11.93 82.25
N ASN A 286 24.04 -10.95 83.08
CA ASN A 286 24.94 -11.26 84.21
C ASN A 286 24.14 -11.57 85.47
N THR A 287 23.08 -10.82 85.89
CA THR A 287 22.41 -10.99 87.20
C THR A 287 20.98 -11.47 86.98
N GLN A 288 20.15 -11.87 88.09
CA GLN A 288 18.81 -12.51 88.03
C GLN A 288 17.72 -11.49 87.68
N VAL A 289 18.00 -10.13 87.72
CA VAL A 289 16.91 -9.15 87.46
C VAL A 289 17.12 -8.49 86.10
N ASN A 290 18.10 -9.02 85.23
CA ASN A 290 18.29 -8.38 83.91
C ASN A 290 17.53 -9.14 82.83
N PHE A 291 17.15 -8.29 81.75
CA PHE A 291 16.37 -8.86 80.63
C PHE A 291 16.97 -8.42 79.29
N ILE A 292 17.56 -9.49 78.55
CA ILE A 292 18.01 -9.13 77.18
C ILE A 292 17.12 -9.84 76.15
N THR A 293 16.54 -8.97 75.26
CA THR A 293 15.89 -9.52 74.05
C THR A 293 16.65 -9.09 72.79
N CYS A 294 17.06 -10.15 72.10
CA CYS A 294 17.77 -9.89 70.83
C CYS A 294 16.99 -10.53 69.67
N ILE A 295 16.53 -9.64 68.73
CA ILE A 295 15.78 -10.13 67.55
C ILE A 295 16.58 -9.84 66.28
N VAL A 296 16.77 -10.95 65.53
CA VAL A 296 17.53 -10.78 64.26
C VAL A 296 16.74 -11.44 63.13
N THR A 297 16.42 -10.60 62.12
CA THR A 297 15.62 -11.19 61.02
C THR A 297 16.14 -10.68 59.67
N ASN A 298 15.93 -11.42 58.69
CA ASN A 298 16.24 -11.03 57.30
C ASN A 298 17.68 -10.52 57.16
N SER A 299 18.60 -11.22 57.86
CA SER A 299 20.00 -10.74 57.82
C SER A 299 20.93 -11.89 57.40
N ASN A 300 22.17 -11.35 56.91
CA ASN A 300 23.17 -12.32 56.44
C ASN A 300 24.32 -12.47 57.44
N PHE A 301 24.56 -13.75 57.83
CA PHE A 301 25.79 -14.09 58.58
C PHE A 301 26.72 -14.96 57.72
N ILE A 302 27.76 -14.28 57.26
CA ILE A 302 28.58 -15.02 56.26
C ILE A 302 30.04 -15.01 56.73
N ASN A 303 30.56 -16.19 56.97
CA ASN A 303 32.01 -16.43 57.21
C ASN A 303 32.49 -15.66 58.44
N ASN A 304 31.66 -15.61 59.41
CA ASN A 304 32.15 -15.09 60.70
C ASN A 304 32.87 -16.18 61.51
N THR A 305 33.88 -15.65 62.24
CA THR A 305 34.71 -16.67 62.92
C THR A 305 34.82 -16.32 64.41
N ALA A 306 34.82 -17.34 65.25
CA ALA A 306 35.02 -17.15 66.70
C ALA A 306 35.47 -18.46 67.34
N ILE A 307 35.86 -18.31 68.64
CA ILE A 307 36.16 -19.56 69.39
C ILE A 307 34.84 -20.28 69.71
N ASN A 308 33.75 -19.55 70.16
CA ASN A 308 32.41 -20.13 70.40
C ASN A 308 31.37 -19.39 69.55
N GLY A 309 30.68 -20.27 68.75
CA GLY A 309 29.58 -19.68 67.95
C GLY A 309 30.10 -18.68 66.92
N GLY A 310 30.39 -19.11 65.68
CA GLY A 310 30.97 -18.28 64.59
C GLY A 310 30.07 -17.09 64.24
N ALA A 311 28.74 -17.18 64.47
CA ALA A 311 27.83 -16.08 64.11
C ALA A 311 27.27 -15.43 65.38
N ILE A 312 26.51 -16.26 66.18
CA ILE A 312 25.82 -15.64 67.33
C ILE A 312 26.11 -16.48 68.58
N VAL A 313 26.36 -15.75 69.63
CA VAL A 313 26.51 -16.46 70.92
C VAL A 313 25.61 -15.74 71.95
N ILE A 314 24.96 -16.67 72.79
CA ILE A 314 24.27 -16.09 73.97
C ILE A 314 24.69 -16.89 75.21
N THR A 315 24.95 -16.09 76.28
CA THR A 315 25.31 -16.74 77.56
C THR A 315 24.58 -16.03 78.70
N ARG A 316 24.18 -16.99 79.67
CA ARG A 316 23.53 -16.35 80.84
C ARG A 316 24.09 -16.93 82.13
N HIS A 317 24.33 -15.97 83.08
CA HIS A 317 24.70 -16.46 84.42
C HIS A 317 23.44 -16.65 85.28
N SER A 318 22.39 -15.74 85.58
CA SER A 318 21.24 -15.94 86.49
C SER A 318 20.05 -15.11 86.01
N GLY A 319 20.04 -14.34 84.72
CA GLY A 319 18.99 -13.48 84.16
C GLY A 319 18.27 -14.17 83.00
N ILE A 320 17.23 -13.24 82.33
CA ILE A 320 16.48 -13.77 81.18
C ILE A 320 17.12 -13.27 79.87
N LEU A 321 17.44 -14.23 79.05
CA LEU A 321 18.00 -13.87 77.73
C LEU A 321 17.28 -14.65 76.63
N ASN A 322 16.61 -13.78 75.75
CA ASN A 322 15.86 -14.40 74.63
C ASN A 322 16.41 -13.93 73.27
N LEU A 323 16.71 -14.99 72.50
CA LEU A 323 17.14 -14.68 71.13
C LEU A 323 16.12 -15.26 70.14
N THR A 324 15.63 -14.34 69.23
CA THR A 324 14.85 -14.79 68.06
C THR A 324 15.62 -14.48 66.76
N ALA A 325 15.99 -15.61 66.12
CA ALA A 325 16.66 -15.47 64.79
C ALA A 325 15.82 -16.15 63.70
N HIS A 326 15.15 -15.29 62.85
CA HIS A 326 14.27 -15.85 61.81
C HIS A 326 14.62 -15.27 60.44
N PHE A 327 14.52 -16.21 59.47
CA PHE A 327 14.63 -15.80 58.05
C PHE A 327 15.98 -15.14 57.77
N ASN A 328 16.97 -15.70 58.45
CA ASN A 328 18.35 -15.24 58.18
C ASN A 328 19.08 -16.25 57.28
N ARG A 329 20.04 -15.62 56.54
CA ARG A 329 20.97 -16.48 55.78
C ARG A 329 22.27 -16.67 56.55
N ILE A 330 22.56 -18.02 57.06
CA ILE A 330 23.73 -18.34 57.92
C ILE A 330 24.64 -19.34 57.19
N VAL A 331 25.77 -18.67 56.71
CA VAL A 331 26.58 -19.55 55.81
C VAL A 331 28.06 -19.35 56.13
N GLY A 332 28.75 -20.55 56.32
CA GLY A 332 30.24 -20.54 56.35
C GLY A 332 30.76 -20.00 57.70
N ASN A 333 29.91 -19.91 58.74
CA ASN A 333 30.42 -19.43 60.04
C ASN A 333 31.16 -20.55 60.79
N MET A 334 32.33 -20.06 61.27
CA MET A 334 33.21 -21.12 61.82
C MET A 334 33.55 -20.78 63.27
N ALA A 335 33.58 -21.84 64.17
CA ALA A 335 34.04 -21.72 65.56
C ALA A 335 34.60 -23.06 66.05
N THR A 336 35.48 -22.89 67.09
CA THR A 336 36.01 -24.15 67.66
C THR A 336 34.87 -24.97 68.29
N THR A 337 33.86 -24.31 68.99
CA THR A 337 32.66 -24.95 69.57
C THR A 337 31.41 -24.23 69.07
N GLY A 338 30.30 -25.15 68.56
CA GLY A 338 29.10 -24.48 68.03
C GLY A 338 29.42 -23.62 66.80
N SER A 339 29.40 -24.26 65.52
CA SER A 339 29.95 -23.59 64.32
C SER A 339 29.20 -22.30 64.01
N ALA A 340 27.83 -22.09 64.22
CA ALA A 340 27.16 -20.83 63.82
C ALA A 340 26.48 -20.21 65.05
N ILE A 341 25.65 -21.00 65.79
CA ILE A 341 24.99 -20.41 66.97
C ILE A 341 25.34 -21.25 68.21
N TYR A 342 25.74 -20.44 69.16
CA TYR A 342 26.09 -21.10 70.43
C TYR A 342 25.21 -20.56 71.55
N ASN A 343 24.50 -21.57 72.18
CA ASN A 343 23.66 -21.20 73.34
C ASN A 343 24.26 -21.74 74.64
N GLY A 344 24.79 -20.77 75.43
CA GLY A 344 25.47 -21.15 76.70
C GLY A 344 24.56 -20.89 77.90
N GLY A 345 23.19 -20.51 77.62
CA GLY A 345 22.21 -20.19 78.67
C GLY A 345 21.17 -19.19 78.15
N GLY A 346 19.75 -19.48 78.37
CA GLY A 346 18.62 -18.65 77.88
C GLY A 346 17.79 -19.44 76.86
N THR A 347 16.86 -18.65 76.10
CA THR A 347 16.01 -19.29 75.07
C THR A 347 16.38 -18.76 73.68
N VAL A 348 16.61 -19.81 72.77
CA VAL A 348 16.98 -19.40 71.40
C VAL A 348 15.97 -20.03 70.43
N ASN A 349 15.23 -19.13 69.71
CA ASN A 349 14.38 -19.54 68.58
C ASN A 349 15.03 -19.19 67.23
N ALA A 350 15.50 -20.24 66.56
CA ALA A 350 16.21 -19.99 65.27
C ALA A 350 15.49 -20.73 64.14
N THR A 351 14.18 -20.76 64.17
CA THR A 351 13.44 -21.42 63.07
C THR A 351 13.39 -20.50 61.85
N GLY A 352 13.19 -21.14 60.69
CA GLY A 352 12.92 -20.32 59.48
C GLY A 352 14.20 -19.70 58.91
N ASN A 353 15.40 -20.30 59.32
CA ASN A 353 16.64 -19.76 58.73
C ASN A 353 17.15 -20.68 57.62
N TRP A 354 17.85 -19.99 56.67
CA TRP A 354 18.62 -20.78 55.67
C TRP A 354 20.05 -21.00 56.16
N TRP A 355 20.42 -22.33 56.29
CA TRP A 355 21.70 -22.65 56.96
C TRP A 355 22.77 -23.02 55.91
N GLY A 356 22.39 -22.66 54.66
CA GLY A 356 23.43 -22.84 53.61
C GLY A 356 23.17 -24.12 52.80
N SER A 357 22.29 -25.05 53.36
CA SER A 357 21.97 -26.30 52.64
C SER A 357 20.61 -26.83 53.11
N ASN A 358 20.06 -27.81 52.35
CA ASN A 358 18.79 -28.45 52.77
C ASN A 358 19.04 -29.47 53.88
N ALA A 359 20.31 -29.64 54.28
CA ALA A 359 20.59 -30.65 55.33
C ALA A 359 20.19 -30.11 56.71
N ASP A 360 19.98 -31.05 57.60
CA ASP A 360 19.67 -30.70 59.01
C ASP A 360 20.80 -29.86 59.61
N PRO A 361 20.45 -28.60 60.27
CA PRO A 361 21.48 -27.65 60.73
C PRO A 361 21.97 -27.97 62.14
N SER A 362 21.58 -29.16 62.72
CA SER A 362 21.95 -29.45 64.11
C SER A 362 23.47 -29.40 64.31
N GLY A 363 24.26 -29.67 63.17
CA GLY A 363 25.75 -29.61 63.29
C GLY A 363 26.25 -28.16 63.40
N GLN A 364 25.43 -27.20 63.16
CA GLN A 364 25.86 -25.79 63.18
C GLN A 364 25.46 -25.12 64.48
N ILE A 365 24.89 -25.91 65.38
CA ILE A 365 24.36 -25.28 66.61
C ILE A 365 24.95 -26.03 67.82
N PHE A 366 25.09 -25.28 68.91
CA PHE A 366 25.52 -25.86 70.19
C PHE A 366 24.59 -25.36 71.30
N GLY A 367 24.12 -26.35 72.22
CA GLY A 367 23.17 -26.01 73.30
C GLY A 367 21.72 -26.14 72.83
N LEU A 368 20.78 -25.77 73.75
CA LEU A 368 19.33 -25.88 73.43
C LEU A 368 18.89 -24.73 72.52
N VAL A 369 18.73 -25.11 71.17
CA VAL A 369 18.32 -24.12 70.16
C VAL A 369 17.17 -24.71 69.34
N ASP A 370 16.05 -23.91 69.34
CA ASP A 370 14.93 -24.31 68.46
C ASP A 370 15.19 -23.86 67.00
N TYR A 371 15.60 -24.82 66.12
CA TYR A 371 16.00 -24.41 64.74
C TYR A 371 15.04 -25.02 63.73
N SER A 372 14.13 -26.02 64.12
CA SER A 372 13.16 -26.68 63.21
C SER A 372 11.76 -26.06 63.40
N PRO A 373 11.21 -25.70 62.27
CA PRO A 373 11.62 -26.02 60.89
C PRO A 373 12.61 -24.98 60.34
N TRP A 374 13.48 -25.47 59.23
CA TRP A 374 14.41 -24.51 58.58
C TRP A 374 14.03 -24.35 57.10
N LEU A 375 14.49 -23.17 56.52
CA LEU A 375 14.15 -22.93 55.09
C LEU A 375 14.77 -24.01 54.19
N PHE A 376 14.04 -24.41 53.23
CA PHE A 376 14.35 -25.55 52.34
C PHE A 376 14.25 -25.07 50.87
N MET A 377 15.39 -25.30 50.14
CA MET A 377 15.45 -24.81 48.74
C MET A 377 14.79 -25.80 47.79
N THR A 378 13.90 -25.31 46.85
CA THR A 378 13.33 -26.14 45.77
C THR A 378 13.55 -25.45 44.42
N ILE A 379 13.53 -26.31 43.40
CA ILE A 379 13.61 -25.76 42.03
C ILE A 379 12.60 -26.48 41.15
N ASN A 380 11.87 -25.63 40.37
CA ASN A 380 10.88 -26.25 39.47
C ASN A 380 10.89 -25.56 38.10
N ALA A 381 10.59 -26.40 37.10
CA ALA A 381 10.36 -25.84 35.74
C ALA A 381 8.87 -25.83 35.43
N THR A 382 8.42 -24.64 34.93
CA THR A 382 7.00 -24.55 34.55
C THR A 382 6.88 -23.89 33.17
N PRO A 383 6.42 -24.55 32.14
CA PRO A 383 6.09 -25.98 32.30
C PRO A 383 7.35 -26.86 32.26
N ASP A 384 7.18 -28.15 32.80
CA ASP A 384 8.34 -29.09 32.80
C ASP A 384 8.38 -29.89 31.48
N THR A 385 7.42 -29.66 30.58
CA THR A 385 7.46 -30.18 29.20
C THR A 385 7.11 -29.04 28.23
N THR A 386 8.09 -28.82 27.26
CA THR A 386 7.84 -27.75 26.26
C THR A 386 8.20 -28.27 24.86
N ASN A 387 7.74 -27.57 23.83
CA ASN A 387 8.18 -27.88 22.46
C ASN A 387 9.39 -27.01 22.05
N ASN A 388 10.18 -27.54 21.17
CA ASN A 388 11.36 -26.78 20.70
C ASN A 388 10.97 -25.35 20.29
N THR A 389 11.71 -24.32 20.79
CA THR A 389 11.58 -22.87 20.53
C THR A 389 10.68 -22.24 21.60
N GLN A 390 9.99 -23.16 22.47
CA GLN A 390 9.16 -22.57 23.56
C GLN A 390 10.00 -22.40 24.82
N THR A 391 9.40 -21.69 25.71
CA THR A 391 10.19 -21.35 26.91
C THR A 391 9.60 -22.07 28.12
N SER A 392 10.43 -22.26 29.15
CA SER A 392 10.05 -22.77 30.49
C SER A 392 10.63 -21.86 31.57
N LEU A 393 9.74 -21.47 32.52
CA LEU A 393 10.23 -20.65 33.65
C LEU A 393 10.81 -21.55 34.76
N ILE A 394 12.07 -21.27 35.01
CA ILE A 394 12.74 -22.02 36.10
C ILE A 394 12.72 -21.18 37.37
N THR A 395 12.11 -21.84 38.46
CA THR A 395 11.96 -21.03 39.69
C THR A 395 12.64 -21.75 40.86
N VAL A 396 13.52 -20.97 41.47
CA VAL A 396 14.11 -21.45 42.74
C VAL A 396 13.38 -20.76 43.90
N SER A 397 12.97 -21.63 44.93
CA SER A 397 12.21 -21.02 46.04
C SER A 397 12.83 -21.44 47.37
N LEU A 398 12.98 -20.42 48.27
CA LEU A 398 13.33 -20.71 49.67
C LEU A 398 12.17 -20.32 50.58
N ASN A 399 11.07 -20.45 49.96
CA ASN A 399 9.85 -20.22 50.77
C ASN A 399 9.22 -21.56 51.13
N ASN A 400 10.10 -22.37 51.50
CA ASN A 400 9.63 -23.71 51.92
C ASN A 400 10.35 -24.12 53.21
N TYR A 401 9.44 -24.80 54.21
CA TYR A 401 10.06 -25.32 55.44
C TYR A 401 10.32 -26.82 55.32
N SER A 402 11.36 -27.11 56.09
CA SER A 402 11.57 -28.57 56.21
C SER A 402 11.85 -28.92 57.67
N THR A 403 11.38 -30.17 58.09
CA THR A 403 11.70 -30.63 59.47
C THR A 403 12.62 -31.85 59.40
N ASP A 404 12.76 -32.40 58.17
CA ASP A 404 13.54 -33.67 58.14
C ASP A 404 14.60 -33.61 57.03
N GLY A 405 14.59 -32.50 56.27
CA GLY A 405 15.67 -32.32 55.24
C GLY A 405 15.32 -33.00 53.92
N SER A 406 14.15 -33.76 53.88
CA SER A 406 13.84 -34.45 52.61
C SER A 406 12.52 -33.93 52.03
N SER A 407 11.63 -33.32 52.84
CA SER A 407 10.36 -32.78 52.33
C SER A 407 10.21 -31.32 52.75
N SER A 408 9.33 -30.73 51.88
CA SER A 408 9.16 -29.29 52.20
C SER A 408 7.68 -28.93 52.20
N SER A 409 7.31 -27.87 52.99
CA SER A 409 5.98 -27.25 52.97
C SER A 409 6.12 -25.73 52.73
N PRO A 410 5.20 -25.22 51.95
CA PRO A 410 5.31 -23.81 51.58
C PRO A 410 5.16 -22.88 52.80
N VAL A 411 5.88 -21.76 52.71
CA VAL A 411 5.77 -20.72 53.77
C VAL A 411 5.36 -19.41 53.09
N ASP A 412 4.41 -18.74 53.80
CA ASP A 412 3.99 -17.40 53.30
C ASP A 412 5.14 -16.38 53.39
N PRO A 413 5.66 -15.95 52.29
CA PRO A 413 6.79 -15.01 52.30
C PRO A 413 6.44 -13.71 53.04
N ASN A 414 5.15 -13.43 53.36
CA ASN A 414 4.79 -12.20 54.12
C ASN A 414 5.17 -12.35 55.60
N LEU A 415 5.34 -13.66 55.97
CA LEU A 415 5.79 -13.88 57.36
C LEU A 415 7.30 -13.65 57.48
N GLY A 416 8.04 -13.55 56.37
CA GLY A 416 9.49 -13.32 56.33
C GLY A 416 10.15 -14.22 55.26
N HIS A 417 11.36 -13.77 54.75
CA HIS A 417 12.16 -14.52 53.75
C HIS A 417 13.64 -14.14 53.87
N ILE A 418 14.37 -14.96 53.27
CA ILE A 418 15.81 -14.58 53.33
C ILE A 418 16.01 -13.22 52.65
N PRO A 419 17.14 -12.56 52.92
CA PRO A 419 17.36 -11.21 52.37
C PRO A 419 17.29 -11.21 50.83
N ASP A 420 16.65 -10.06 50.32
CA ASP A 420 16.61 -9.92 48.85
C ASP A 420 18.01 -9.64 48.27
N GLY A 421 18.12 -10.08 46.98
CA GLY A 421 19.40 -9.73 46.31
C GLY A 421 20.42 -10.87 46.43
N VAL A 422 20.03 -11.94 47.25
CA VAL A 422 20.96 -13.09 47.31
C VAL A 422 21.07 -13.75 45.93
N PRO A 423 22.39 -13.86 45.42
CA PRO A 423 22.57 -14.35 44.05
C PRO A 423 22.34 -15.87 43.95
N VAL A 424 21.69 -16.33 42.77
CA VAL A 424 21.55 -17.75 42.39
C VAL A 424 22.20 -17.96 41.02
N THR A 425 22.98 -18.99 41.02
CA THR A 425 23.62 -19.30 39.72
C THR A 425 22.88 -20.45 39.03
N PHE A 426 22.41 -20.13 37.72
CA PHE A 426 21.77 -21.17 36.91
C PHE A 426 22.73 -21.67 35.81
N SER A 427 22.67 -22.96 35.65
CA SER A 427 23.51 -23.50 34.57
C SER A 427 22.82 -24.71 33.94
N LEU A 428 23.17 -24.87 32.64
CA LEU A 428 22.67 -26.09 31.95
C LEU A 428 23.69 -27.22 32.07
N ILE A 429 23.07 -28.36 32.54
CA ILE A 429 24.02 -29.48 32.71
C ILE A 429 23.64 -30.61 31.74
N ASP A 430 24.69 -31.32 31.02
CA ASP A 430 24.50 -32.46 30.10
C ASP A 430 24.39 -31.98 28.66
N GLY A 431 25.11 -30.74 28.28
CA GLY A 431 25.08 -30.17 26.92
C GLY A 431 23.83 -29.29 26.71
N PRO A 432 23.98 -28.07 26.06
CA PRO A 432 22.87 -27.12 26.05
C PRO A 432 21.85 -27.43 24.94
N LEU A 433 20.57 -27.75 25.31
CA LEU A 433 19.47 -27.93 24.35
C LEU A 433 18.62 -26.67 24.26
N GLY A 434 19.22 -25.53 24.91
CA GLY A 434 18.56 -24.21 24.89
C GLY A 434 19.46 -23.15 25.53
N THR A 435 18.83 -22.07 25.80
CA THR A 435 19.63 -20.97 26.41
C THR A 435 18.89 -20.45 27.65
N LEU A 436 19.70 -19.92 28.55
CA LEU A 436 19.13 -19.31 29.75
C LEU A 436 19.10 -17.77 29.61
N GLY A 437 18.05 -17.16 30.09
CA GLY A 437 17.96 -15.68 30.08
C GLY A 437 18.90 -15.07 31.12
N SER A 438 18.54 -13.75 31.54
CA SER A 438 19.40 -13.02 32.50
C SER A 438 19.07 -13.45 33.93
N GLN A 439 20.11 -13.60 34.61
CA GLN A 439 19.97 -14.08 36.01
C GLN A 439 19.55 -12.92 36.92
N THR A 440 18.65 -13.34 37.87
CA THR A 440 18.30 -12.35 38.93
C THR A 440 18.51 -12.99 40.31
N GLY A 441 18.78 -12.15 41.43
CA GLY A 441 18.84 -12.62 42.83
C GLY A 441 17.44 -12.86 43.40
N PHE A 442 17.36 -13.37 44.57
CA PHE A 442 16.07 -13.66 45.22
C PHE A 442 15.30 -12.36 45.48
N ILE A 443 14.07 -12.46 45.22
CA ILE A 443 13.10 -11.43 45.61
C ILE A 443 11.94 -12.12 46.34
N ASN A 444 11.80 -11.69 47.59
CA ASN A 444 10.77 -12.30 48.45
C ASN A 444 10.88 -13.83 48.48
N GLY A 445 12.16 -14.31 48.46
CA GLY A 445 12.37 -15.76 48.75
C GLY A 445 12.41 -16.59 47.46
N THR A 446 12.21 -15.95 46.23
CA THR A 446 12.26 -16.76 45.00
C THR A 446 13.17 -16.07 43.97
N ALA A 447 13.71 -16.89 43.12
CA ALA A 447 14.47 -16.44 41.94
C ALA A 447 14.09 -17.29 40.72
N SER A 448 13.99 -16.55 39.59
CA SER A 448 13.55 -17.32 38.40
C SER A 448 14.39 -16.91 37.18
N ILE A 449 14.40 -17.86 36.24
CA ILE A 449 15.08 -17.59 34.96
C ILE A 449 14.29 -18.32 33.86
N ILE A 450 14.42 -17.64 32.67
CA ILE A 450 13.67 -18.27 31.56
C ILE A 450 14.61 -19.17 30.75
N PHE A 451 14.18 -20.41 30.58
CA PHE A 451 14.88 -21.33 29.65
C PHE A 451 14.15 -21.38 28.30
N THR A 452 14.95 -21.11 27.20
CA THR A 452 14.39 -21.20 25.83
C THR A 452 14.98 -22.41 25.10
N ALA A 453 14.04 -23.30 24.73
CA ALA A 453 14.47 -24.56 24.09
C ALA A 453 14.98 -24.29 22.66
N ASN A 454 16.01 -25.08 22.23
CA ASN A 454 16.54 -24.94 20.83
C ASN A 454 16.79 -26.31 20.22
N ALA A 455 16.60 -27.28 21.03
CA ALA A 455 16.81 -28.64 20.50
C ALA A 455 15.97 -29.63 21.30
N VAL A 456 15.63 -30.77 20.63
CA VAL A 456 14.74 -31.78 21.25
C VAL A 456 15.56 -32.63 22.23
N GLY A 457 14.92 -32.97 23.32
CA GLY A 457 15.57 -33.85 24.30
C GLY A 457 15.19 -33.44 25.73
N VAL A 458 15.99 -33.98 26.67
CA VAL A 458 15.75 -33.67 28.11
C VAL A 458 16.88 -32.75 28.61
N GLN A 459 16.39 -31.53 28.99
CA GLN A 459 17.39 -30.57 29.55
C GLN A 459 17.30 -30.53 31.08
N HIS A 460 18.55 -30.55 31.73
CA HIS A 460 18.62 -30.34 33.19
C HIS A 460 19.18 -28.95 33.50
N VAL A 461 18.39 -28.18 34.32
CA VAL A 461 18.88 -26.86 34.75
C VAL A 461 19.25 -26.91 36.23
N ASN A 462 20.55 -26.61 36.42
CA ASN A 462 21.06 -26.62 37.81
C ASN A 462 21.00 -25.22 38.42
N ALA A 463 20.46 -25.14 39.62
CA ALA A 463 20.54 -23.87 40.39
C ALA A 463 21.42 -24.08 41.64
N THR A 464 22.31 -23.04 41.73
CA THR A 464 23.25 -23.19 42.88
C THR A 464 23.16 -21.93 43.75
N ILE A 465 22.93 -22.19 45.02
CA ILE A 465 23.03 -21.11 46.04
C ILE A 465 23.83 -21.66 47.23
N ASP A 466 24.93 -20.75 47.59
CA ASP A 466 25.86 -21.09 48.68
C ASP A 466 26.52 -22.45 48.44
N ASN A 467 26.05 -23.56 48.85
CA ASN A 467 26.67 -24.88 48.65
C ASN A 467 25.59 -25.93 48.32
N GLU A 468 24.42 -25.29 47.89
CA GLU A 468 23.36 -26.26 47.60
C GLU A 468 23.02 -26.22 46.09
N ASN A 469 23.07 -27.46 45.55
CA ASN A 469 22.68 -27.55 44.13
C ASN A 469 21.39 -28.37 43.99
N ARG A 470 20.52 -27.77 43.10
CA ARG A 470 19.30 -28.54 42.76
C ARG A 470 19.03 -28.45 41.27
N THR A 471 18.39 -29.58 40.87
CA THR A 471 18.23 -29.61 39.40
C THR A 471 16.75 -29.75 39.06
N ALA A 472 16.37 -28.94 38.03
CA ALA A 472 15.03 -29.14 37.43
C ALA A 472 15.17 -29.77 36.03
N THR A 473 14.19 -30.60 35.72
CA THR A 473 14.24 -31.29 34.43
C THR A 473 13.15 -30.73 33.50
N ILE A 474 13.64 -30.49 32.20
CA ILE A 474 12.66 -30.04 31.18
C ILE A 474 12.71 -31.02 30.01
N THR A 475 11.50 -31.55 29.69
CA THR A 475 11.41 -32.37 28.48
C THR A 475 10.99 -31.51 27.27
N ILE A 476 11.85 -31.57 26.14
CA ILE A 476 11.59 -30.72 24.96
C ILE A 476 11.13 -31.61 23.81
N ASN A 477 9.80 -31.41 23.39
CA ASN A 477 9.26 -32.16 22.25
C ASN A 477 9.55 -31.45 20.92
N PRO A 478 9.60 -32.21 19.75
CA PRO A 478 9.85 -31.60 18.44
C PRO A 478 8.76 -30.60 18.05
N SER A 479 9.20 -29.57 17.29
CA SER A 479 8.29 -28.54 16.74
C SER A 479 8.58 -28.33 15.25
N GLY A 480 7.55 -28.31 14.47
CA GLY A 480 7.70 -28.11 13.01
C GLY A 480 6.71 -27.06 12.51
N HIS A 481 7.05 -26.52 11.28
CA HIS A 481 6.12 -25.59 10.59
C HIS A 481 6.21 -25.80 9.08
N VAL A 482 4.99 -26.11 8.51
CA VAL A 482 4.99 -26.34 7.04
C VAL A 482 4.25 -25.17 6.37
N ASN A 483 4.89 -24.63 5.38
CA ASN A 483 4.27 -23.58 4.53
C ASN A 483 3.88 -24.15 3.16
N ILE A 484 2.74 -23.73 2.79
CA ILE A 484 2.26 -24.30 1.51
C ILE A 484 2.05 -23.15 0.51
N THR A 485 2.35 -23.42 -0.74
CA THR A 485 2.01 -22.52 -1.85
C THR A 485 1.32 -23.32 -2.96
N LYS A 486 0.42 -22.55 -3.57
CA LYS A 486 -0.28 -23.20 -4.68
C LYS A 486 -0.34 -22.25 -5.89
N THR A 487 -0.10 -22.85 -7.11
CA THR A 487 -0.14 -22.02 -8.33
C THR A 487 -0.82 -22.81 -9.46
N ALA A 488 -1.23 -22.03 -10.45
CA ALA A 488 -1.77 -22.67 -11.68
C ALA A 488 -0.92 -22.26 -12.89
N ASP A 489 -0.88 -23.15 -13.79
CA ASP A 489 -0.06 -22.79 -14.98
C ASP A 489 -0.87 -21.93 -15.95
N ASN A 490 -2.23 -21.94 -15.80
CA ASN A 490 -3.12 -21.10 -16.63
C ASN A 490 -4.27 -20.56 -15.77
N TYR A 491 -4.35 -19.13 -15.63
CA TYR A 491 -5.31 -18.55 -14.67
C TYR A 491 -6.61 -18.16 -15.39
N THR A 492 -6.67 -18.25 -16.74
CA THR A 492 -7.91 -17.92 -17.48
C THR A 492 -8.11 -18.96 -18.59
N PRO A 493 -8.23 -20.24 -18.19
CA PRO A 493 -8.42 -21.26 -19.22
C PRO A 493 -9.81 -21.16 -19.86
N ASN A 494 -9.83 -21.54 -21.22
CA ASN A 494 -11.16 -21.65 -21.85
C ASN A 494 -11.91 -22.91 -21.41
N TYR A 495 -13.28 -22.84 -21.48
CA TYR A 495 -14.13 -24.00 -21.17
C TYR A 495 -13.59 -25.27 -21.84
N TRP A 496 -13.12 -26.34 -21.08
CA TRP A 496 -12.63 -27.69 -21.46
C TRP A 496 -11.11 -27.66 -21.66
N ASP A 497 -10.46 -26.49 -21.33
CA ASP A 497 -8.98 -26.49 -21.38
C ASP A 497 -8.41 -27.22 -20.16
N GLY A 498 -7.17 -27.84 -20.29
CA GLY A 498 -6.46 -28.46 -19.16
C GLY A 498 -5.70 -27.40 -18.33
N VAL A 499 -5.77 -27.58 -17.04
CA VAL A 499 -5.03 -26.70 -16.12
C VAL A 499 -4.26 -27.58 -15.12
N THR A 500 -2.96 -27.17 -14.84
CA THR A 500 -2.16 -27.91 -13.83
C THR A 500 -2.02 -27.04 -12.58
N PHE A 501 -2.53 -27.59 -11.50
CA PHE A 501 -2.26 -26.97 -10.19
C PHE A 501 -1.01 -27.59 -9.55
N THR A 502 -0.05 -26.63 -9.01
CA THR A 502 1.16 -27.11 -8.32
C THR A 502 1.10 -26.70 -6.85
N ILE A 503 1.10 -27.73 -6.01
CA ILE A 503 1.15 -27.46 -4.55
C ILE A 503 2.55 -27.78 -4.04
N THR A 504 3.14 -26.74 -3.29
CA THR A 504 4.49 -26.93 -2.71
C THR A 504 4.39 -26.80 -1.18
N ALA A 505 4.84 -27.89 -0.53
CA ALA A 505 4.90 -27.86 0.95
C ALA A 505 6.35 -27.89 1.43
N ARG A 506 6.66 -26.81 2.23
CA ARG A 506 8.05 -26.75 2.73
C ARG A 506 8.03 -26.72 4.26
N ASN A 507 8.89 -27.63 4.88
CA ASN A 507 9.05 -27.60 6.35
C ASN A 507 10.03 -26.50 6.77
N GLU A 508 9.49 -25.45 7.30
CA GLU A 508 10.35 -24.29 7.68
C GLU A 508 10.61 -24.30 9.20
N GLY A 509 10.10 -25.28 9.87
CA GLY A 509 10.33 -25.39 11.33
C GLY A 509 11.69 -26.03 11.66
N PRO A 510 12.03 -25.96 12.93
CA PRO A 510 13.40 -26.31 13.34
C PRO A 510 13.59 -27.84 13.42
N ASP A 511 12.35 -28.59 13.34
CA ASP A 511 12.50 -30.07 13.43
C ASP A 511 11.66 -30.73 12.32
N ASP A 512 11.83 -32.11 12.22
CA ASP A 512 11.04 -32.88 11.22
C ASP A 512 9.55 -32.84 11.57
N VAL A 513 8.77 -32.81 10.48
CA VAL A 513 7.32 -32.84 10.67
C VAL A 513 6.83 -34.26 10.40
N GLU A 514 6.05 -34.84 11.33
CA GLU A 514 5.55 -36.21 11.14
C GLU A 514 4.04 -36.20 10.97
N GLY A 515 3.51 -37.27 10.20
CA GLY A 515 2.05 -37.42 10.01
C GLY A 515 1.45 -36.26 9.20
N LEU A 516 2.23 -35.64 8.19
CA LEU A 516 1.75 -34.45 7.46
C LEU A 516 0.75 -34.87 6.37
N GLU A 517 -0.44 -34.21 6.41
CA GLU A 517 -1.48 -34.39 5.37
C GLU A 517 -1.94 -33.01 4.87
N ILE A 518 -2.09 -32.92 3.52
CA ILE A 518 -2.62 -31.68 2.90
C ILE A 518 -3.87 -32.05 2.10
N THR A 519 -4.94 -31.28 2.33
CA THR A 519 -6.21 -31.54 1.61
C THR A 519 -6.38 -30.51 0.48
N ASP A 520 -6.61 -31.05 -0.68
CA ASP A 520 -6.98 -30.23 -1.86
C ASP A 520 -8.14 -30.88 -2.61
N ILE A 521 -9.35 -30.44 -2.21
CA ILE A 521 -10.56 -30.96 -2.91
C ILE A 521 -10.92 -30.00 -4.05
N LEU A 522 -10.94 -30.64 -5.32
CA LEU A 522 -11.21 -29.77 -6.48
C LEU A 522 -12.67 -29.30 -6.47
N PRO A 523 -12.95 -27.97 -6.66
CA PRO A 523 -14.33 -27.48 -6.72
C PRO A 523 -15.10 -28.10 -7.90
N ASN A 524 -16.45 -28.10 -7.71
CA ASN A 524 -17.27 -28.54 -8.86
C ASN A 524 -17.00 -27.69 -10.11
N GLY A 525 -16.76 -28.31 -11.25
CA GLY A 525 -16.43 -27.54 -12.48
C GLY A 525 -14.97 -27.79 -12.90
N LEU A 526 -14.17 -28.49 -12.00
CA LEU A 526 -12.81 -28.99 -12.36
C LEU A 526 -12.77 -30.51 -12.17
N THR A 527 -12.43 -31.19 -13.16
CA THR A 527 -12.36 -32.66 -13.07
C THR A 527 -10.89 -33.13 -13.14
N LEU A 528 -10.52 -33.92 -12.12
CA LEU A 528 -9.12 -34.38 -12.04
C LEU A 528 -8.84 -35.40 -13.15
N ILE A 529 -7.70 -35.20 -13.84
CA ILE A 529 -7.30 -36.17 -14.89
C ILE A 529 -6.14 -37.03 -14.35
N SER A 530 -5.14 -36.35 -13.73
CA SER A 530 -4.03 -37.13 -13.13
C SER A 530 -3.38 -36.32 -12.01
N ALA A 531 -2.74 -37.09 -11.07
CA ALA A 531 -2.00 -36.47 -9.96
C ALA A 531 -0.57 -37.05 -9.90
N ASP A 532 0.45 -36.23 -9.62
CA ASP A 532 1.86 -36.66 -9.51
C ASP A 532 2.45 -36.09 -8.21
N THR A 533 2.93 -36.97 -7.27
CA THR A 533 3.43 -36.50 -5.96
C THR A 533 4.95 -36.33 -6.00
N HIS A 534 5.54 -36.66 -7.02
CA HIS A 534 6.99 -36.52 -7.23
C HIS A 534 7.77 -37.27 -6.15
N GLY A 535 7.21 -38.38 -5.66
CA GLY A 535 7.98 -39.29 -4.77
C GLY A 535 7.68 -38.98 -3.29
N PHE A 536 6.69 -38.02 -3.00
CA PHE A 536 6.42 -37.68 -1.59
C PHE A 536 5.01 -38.15 -1.21
N GLY A 537 4.89 -39.43 -0.86
CA GLY A 537 3.62 -40.00 -0.34
C GLY A 537 2.63 -40.29 -1.47
N SER A 538 1.30 -40.27 -1.09
CA SER A 538 0.26 -40.62 -2.08
C SER A 538 -0.87 -39.59 -2.02
N TYR A 539 -1.58 -39.47 -3.20
CA TYR A 539 -2.75 -38.56 -3.27
C TYR A 539 -4.00 -39.36 -3.64
N ASN A 540 -4.97 -39.36 -2.64
CA ASN A 540 -6.23 -40.08 -2.90
C ASN A 540 -7.41 -39.30 -2.32
N SER A 541 -8.44 -39.15 -3.26
CA SER A 541 -9.73 -38.51 -2.88
C SER A 541 -9.49 -37.13 -2.24
N GLY A 542 -8.50 -36.32 -2.81
CA GLY A 542 -8.38 -34.92 -2.36
C GLY A 542 -7.39 -34.78 -1.20
N ILE A 543 -6.84 -35.96 -0.72
CA ILE A 543 -5.90 -35.85 0.41
C ILE A 543 -4.50 -36.26 -0.07
N TRP A 544 -3.55 -35.31 0.15
CA TRP A 544 -2.12 -35.61 -0.11
C TRP A 544 -1.41 -36.01 1.18
N ASN A 545 -1.20 -37.44 1.33
CA ASN A 545 -0.53 -37.98 2.54
C ASN A 545 0.99 -38.03 2.35
N ILE A 546 1.75 -37.06 3.02
CA ILE A 546 3.22 -36.94 2.84
C ILE A 546 3.92 -37.79 3.91
N GLY A 547 3.33 -37.99 5.12
CA GLY A 547 3.93 -38.74 6.24
C GLY A 547 4.98 -37.91 6.98
N ASN A 548 6.29 -38.16 6.69
CA ASN A 548 7.37 -37.40 7.37
C ASN A 548 8.04 -36.44 6.39
N LEU A 549 8.18 -35.22 6.87
CA LEU A 549 8.93 -34.23 6.05
C LEU A 549 10.08 -33.63 6.86
N ALA A 550 11.32 -34.02 6.41
CA ALA A 550 12.51 -33.55 7.16
C ALA A 550 12.59 -32.02 7.17
N ASN A 551 13.33 -31.50 8.20
CA ASN A 551 13.55 -30.04 8.30
C ASN A 551 14.27 -29.51 7.06
N GLY A 552 13.61 -28.45 6.45
CA GLY A 552 14.25 -27.75 5.31
C GLY A 552 13.87 -28.41 3.97
N THR A 553 13.15 -29.56 4.02
CA THR A 553 12.82 -30.28 2.77
C THR A 553 11.51 -29.73 2.19
N THR A 554 11.37 -29.81 0.72
CA THR A 554 10.16 -29.35 0.01
C THR A 554 9.52 -30.52 -0.73
N ALA A 555 8.22 -30.67 -0.45
CA ALA A 555 7.45 -31.69 -1.20
C ALA A 555 6.53 -31.02 -2.21
N ILE A 556 6.37 -31.73 -3.41
CA ILE A 556 5.58 -31.07 -4.48
C ILE A 556 4.50 -32.04 -4.94
N LEU A 557 3.27 -31.48 -5.14
CA LEU A 557 2.17 -32.22 -5.79
C LEU A 557 1.64 -31.42 -6.99
N THR A 558 1.50 -32.19 -8.16
CA THR A 558 0.87 -31.54 -9.32
C THR A 558 -0.43 -32.25 -9.67
N LEU A 559 -1.49 -31.39 -9.83
CA LEU A 559 -2.79 -31.91 -10.27
C LEU A 559 -3.14 -31.38 -11.66
N PHE A 560 -3.34 -32.38 -12.58
CA PHE A 560 -3.79 -31.97 -13.93
C PHE A 560 -5.30 -32.15 -14.04
N VAL A 561 -6.05 -30.97 -14.37
CA VAL A 561 -7.51 -31.03 -14.34
C VAL A 561 -8.06 -30.40 -15.63
N ASN A 562 -9.34 -30.74 -15.94
CA ASN A 562 -10.08 -30.05 -17.01
C ASN A 562 -11.12 -29.11 -16.40
N ALA A 563 -11.27 -27.87 -17.03
CA ALA A 563 -12.33 -26.93 -16.61
C ALA A 563 -13.66 -27.27 -17.30
N THR A 564 -14.58 -27.87 -16.66
CA THR A 564 -15.80 -28.40 -17.32
C THR A 564 -16.98 -27.47 -17.06
N SER A 565 -16.78 -26.37 -16.32
CA SER A 565 -17.84 -25.36 -16.12
C SER A 565 -17.22 -23.96 -16.23
N THR A 566 -18.06 -22.92 -16.60
CA THR A 566 -17.58 -21.53 -16.66
C THR A 566 -17.80 -20.84 -15.32
N GLY A 567 -17.05 -19.88 -15.04
CA GLY A 567 -17.16 -19.17 -13.74
C GLY A 567 -15.78 -19.07 -13.06
N THR A 568 -15.81 -18.53 -11.92
CA THR A 568 -14.57 -18.37 -11.15
C THR A 568 -14.46 -19.52 -10.13
N PHE A 569 -13.30 -20.24 -10.23
CA PHE A 569 -13.09 -21.40 -9.33
C PHE A 569 -11.87 -21.14 -8.42
N THR A 570 -12.16 -21.27 -7.23
CA THR A 570 -11.04 -21.18 -6.27
C THR A 570 -10.69 -22.58 -5.76
N ASN A 571 -9.43 -22.99 -6.01
CA ASN A 571 -8.97 -24.30 -5.49
C ASN A 571 -8.05 -24.10 -4.27
N TRP A 572 -8.52 -24.75 -3.20
CA TRP A 572 -7.79 -24.54 -1.92
C TRP A 572 -6.96 -25.78 -1.59
N ALA A 573 -5.75 -25.44 -1.04
CA ALA A 573 -4.96 -26.51 -0.38
C ALA A 573 -4.63 -26.08 1.05
N ASN A 574 -4.84 -26.99 1.97
CA ASN A 574 -4.50 -26.61 3.35
C ASN A 574 -3.94 -27.82 4.12
N VAL A 575 -3.04 -27.49 4.97
CA VAL A 575 -2.52 -28.54 5.86
C VAL A 575 -3.63 -28.98 6.82
N THR A 576 -3.99 -30.28 6.81
CA THR A 576 -5.16 -30.68 7.62
C THR A 576 -4.71 -31.57 8.79
N ALA A 577 -3.44 -32.04 8.65
CA ALA A 577 -3.03 -32.85 9.82
C ALA A 577 -1.49 -32.90 9.86
N GLN A 578 -0.99 -32.88 11.16
CA GLN A 578 0.41 -33.22 11.51
C GLN A 578 0.49 -33.54 13.00
N THR A 579 1.29 -34.51 13.36
CA THR A 579 1.38 -34.92 14.79
C THR A 579 2.43 -34.08 15.52
N THR A 580 3.41 -33.52 14.72
CA THR A 580 4.42 -32.64 15.34
C THR A 580 3.79 -31.27 15.65
N TYR A 581 4.01 -30.78 16.90
CA TYR A 581 3.46 -29.47 17.29
C TYR A 581 3.88 -28.37 16.29
N ASP A 582 2.95 -27.58 15.91
CA ASP A 582 3.18 -26.43 15.01
C ASP A 582 2.65 -25.14 15.65
N PRO A 583 3.54 -24.26 15.89
CA PRO A 583 3.07 -23.02 16.55
C PRO A 583 2.17 -22.19 15.62
N GLU A 584 2.30 -22.58 14.26
CA GLU A 584 1.44 -21.90 13.27
C GLU A 584 0.80 -22.95 12.35
N PRO A 585 -0.18 -23.62 12.92
CA PRO A 585 -0.70 -24.84 12.29
C PRO A 585 -1.57 -24.52 11.07
N TRP A 586 -1.80 -23.20 10.94
CA TRP A 586 -2.71 -22.90 9.81
C TRP A 586 -1.88 -22.46 8.59
N SER A 587 -1.73 -23.36 7.64
CA SER A 587 -1.08 -23.02 6.36
C SER A 587 -1.98 -23.47 5.20
N GLN A 588 -2.47 -22.48 4.52
CA GLN A 588 -3.33 -22.79 3.36
C GLN A 588 -3.03 -21.82 2.21
N ASP A 589 -3.18 -22.24 1.10
CA ASP A 589 -3.04 -21.37 -0.08
C ASP A 589 -4.08 -21.76 -1.14
N ASN A 590 -4.51 -20.78 -1.86
CA ASN A 590 -5.47 -21.10 -2.94
C ASN A 590 -5.01 -20.44 -4.25
N THR A 591 -5.53 -20.91 -5.19
CA THR A 591 -5.34 -20.30 -6.52
C THR A 591 -6.70 -20.17 -7.22
N ILE A 592 -6.84 -19.01 -7.93
CA ILE A 592 -8.14 -18.74 -8.58
C ILE A 592 -7.95 -18.79 -10.10
N ILE A 593 -8.74 -19.59 -10.65
CA ILE A 593 -8.78 -19.50 -12.13
C ILE A 593 -10.18 -19.04 -12.56
N THR A 594 -10.21 -18.23 -13.60
CA THR A 594 -11.48 -17.73 -14.15
C THR A 594 -11.68 -18.27 -15.57
N VAL A 595 -12.73 -19.10 -15.57
CA VAL A 595 -13.11 -19.60 -16.91
C VAL A 595 -14.21 -18.69 -17.49
N PRO A 596 -13.75 -17.86 -18.51
CA PRO A 596 -14.73 -16.91 -19.09
C PRO A 596 -15.98 -17.62 -19.61
N SER A 597 -17.12 -16.81 -19.72
CA SER A 597 -18.39 -17.36 -20.27
C SER A 597 -18.14 -18.02 -21.64
N ALA A 598 -18.75 -19.11 -21.78
CA ALA A 598 -18.60 -19.84 -23.06
C ALA A 598 -19.98 -20.30 -23.54
N ALA A 599 -20.19 -20.25 -24.83
CA ALA A 599 -21.44 -20.75 -25.44
C ALA A 599 -21.10 -21.53 -26.72
N ASP A 600 -22.02 -22.40 -27.05
CA ASP A 600 -21.94 -23.04 -28.38
C ASP A 600 -22.99 -22.42 -29.31
N ILE A 601 -22.52 -21.61 -30.29
CA ILE A 601 -23.44 -20.90 -31.21
C ILE A 601 -23.51 -21.67 -32.54
N ALA A 602 -24.71 -22.09 -32.82
CA ALA A 602 -24.89 -22.88 -34.05
C ALA A 602 -25.73 -22.08 -35.07
N VAL A 603 -25.29 -22.20 -36.33
CA VAL A 603 -25.96 -21.40 -37.39
C VAL A 603 -26.58 -22.39 -38.40
N GLU A 604 -27.88 -22.05 -38.66
CA GLU A 604 -28.55 -22.81 -39.73
C GLU A 604 -29.13 -21.86 -40.77
N LYS A 605 -29.03 -22.43 -42.03
CA LYS A 605 -29.49 -21.56 -43.13
C LYS A 605 -30.47 -22.33 -44.02
N SER A 606 -31.54 -21.51 -44.38
CA SER A 606 -32.49 -22.17 -45.29
C SER A 606 -33.26 -21.12 -46.10
N PHE A 607 -34.01 -21.63 -47.19
CA PHE A 607 -34.85 -20.73 -48.01
C PHE A 607 -36.33 -20.97 -47.71
N TYR A 608 -37.07 -19.88 -47.62
CA TYR A 608 -38.53 -20.00 -47.42
C TYR A 608 -39.28 -19.20 -48.49
N ASP A 609 -40.61 -19.61 -48.71
CA ASP A 609 -41.39 -18.86 -49.72
C ASP A 609 -41.57 -17.40 -49.26
N TYR A 610 -42.26 -16.56 -50.07
CA TYR A 610 -42.35 -15.10 -49.87
C TYR A 610 -42.98 -14.79 -48.51
N GLU A 611 -43.91 -15.67 -48.06
CA GLU A 611 -44.62 -15.37 -46.79
C GLU A 611 -43.82 -15.89 -45.59
N GLY A 612 -42.72 -16.67 -45.97
CA GLY A 612 -41.85 -17.13 -44.86
C GLY A 612 -42.48 -18.31 -44.11
N ASP A 613 -43.45 -19.00 -44.60
CA ASP A 613 -44.19 -20.04 -43.87
C ASP A 613 -43.67 -21.44 -44.23
N TYR A 614 -43.09 -21.54 -45.50
CA TYR A 614 -42.67 -22.90 -45.92
C TYR A 614 -41.23 -22.87 -46.46
N GLU A 615 -40.48 -23.79 -45.87
CA GLU A 615 -39.12 -23.93 -46.44
C GLU A 615 -39.18 -24.43 -47.89
N ILE A 616 -38.37 -23.88 -48.75
CA ILE A 616 -38.49 -24.24 -50.19
C ILE A 616 -37.09 -24.62 -50.70
N THR A 617 -37.04 -25.52 -51.67
CA THR A 617 -35.74 -25.93 -52.27
C THR A 617 -35.72 -25.55 -53.75
N SER A 618 -36.88 -24.96 -54.20
CA SER A 618 -36.90 -24.46 -55.60
C SER A 618 -37.82 -23.23 -55.69
N ALA A 619 -37.41 -22.24 -56.49
CA ALA A 619 -38.23 -21.04 -56.76
C ALA A 619 -37.89 -20.49 -58.16
N ASN A 620 -38.95 -19.72 -58.60
CA ASN A 620 -38.77 -19.21 -59.98
C ASN A 620 -37.88 -17.96 -60.00
N TYR A 621 -37.16 -17.82 -61.22
CA TYR A 621 -36.29 -16.65 -61.48
C TYR A 621 -37.08 -15.35 -61.33
N TRP A 622 -36.79 -14.32 -60.33
CA TRP A 622 -37.32 -12.97 -60.05
C TRP A 622 -38.28 -13.04 -58.87
N ASP A 623 -38.53 -14.45 -58.44
CA ASP A 623 -39.32 -14.45 -57.20
C ASP A 623 -38.57 -13.76 -56.04
N VAL A 624 -39.39 -13.14 -55.35
CA VAL A 624 -38.82 -12.71 -54.05
C VAL A 624 -39.11 -13.79 -53.00
N ILE A 625 -38.01 -14.34 -52.48
CA ILE A 625 -38.17 -15.39 -51.45
C ILE A 625 -37.56 -14.88 -50.14
N SER A 626 -37.71 -15.71 -49.07
CA SER A 626 -37.08 -15.32 -47.78
C SER A 626 -35.90 -16.24 -47.46
N THR A 627 -34.73 -15.62 -47.25
CA THR A 627 -33.61 -16.42 -46.71
C THR A 627 -33.60 -16.33 -45.17
N ARG A 628 -33.58 -17.48 -44.58
CA ARG A 628 -33.71 -17.50 -43.11
C ARG A 628 -32.41 -17.99 -42.46
N ILE A 629 -32.10 -17.28 -41.45
CA ILE A 629 -30.96 -17.70 -40.62
C ILE A 629 -31.48 -17.95 -39.19
N LEU A 630 -31.15 -19.21 -38.75
CA LEU A 630 -31.41 -19.50 -37.33
C LEU A 630 -30.09 -19.57 -36.55
N VAL A 631 -30.10 -18.87 -35.50
CA VAL A 631 -28.91 -18.93 -34.63
C VAL A 631 -29.33 -19.47 -33.27
N THR A 632 -28.66 -20.69 -32.92
CA THR A 632 -29.01 -21.33 -31.64
C THR A 632 -27.82 -21.28 -30.68
N ASN A 633 -28.08 -20.93 -29.40
CA ASN A 633 -27.07 -21.07 -28.34
C ASN A 633 -27.26 -22.39 -27.59
N ASN A 634 -26.35 -23.46 -27.80
CA ASN A 634 -26.51 -24.80 -27.19
C ASN A 634 -25.91 -24.83 -25.79
N GLY A 635 -25.58 -23.69 -25.21
CA GLY A 635 -25.13 -23.61 -23.81
C GLY A 635 -23.59 -23.60 -23.70
N PRO A 636 -23.03 -23.58 -22.50
CA PRO A 636 -23.86 -23.54 -21.27
C PRO A 636 -24.21 -22.10 -20.88
N ASP A 637 -23.61 -21.01 -21.45
CA ASP A 637 -23.91 -19.64 -20.98
C ASP A 637 -24.58 -18.84 -22.11
N THR A 638 -25.08 -17.61 -21.67
CA THR A 638 -25.68 -16.69 -22.66
C THR A 638 -24.61 -16.14 -23.61
N ALA A 639 -24.86 -16.20 -24.91
CA ALA A 639 -23.96 -15.59 -25.91
C ALA A 639 -24.34 -14.12 -26.12
N THR A 640 -23.33 -13.26 -26.08
CA THR A 640 -23.67 -11.82 -26.24
C THR A 640 -22.94 -11.26 -27.47
N ASN A 641 -23.60 -10.31 -28.04
CA ASN A 641 -23.10 -9.59 -29.24
C ASN A 641 -22.69 -10.57 -30.35
N VAL A 642 -23.59 -11.50 -30.55
CA VAL A 642 -23.35 -12.46 -31.65
C VAL A 642 -23.57 -11.77 -33.00
N VAL A 643 -22.51 -11.94 -33.83
CA VAL A 643 -22.59 -11.28 -35.15
C VAL A 643 -22.56 -12.37 -36.24
N ILE A 644 -23.60 -12.35 -37.00
CA ILE A 644 -23.69 -13.33 -38.11
C ILE A 644 -23.58 -12.57 -39.44
N SER A 645 -22.77 -13.17 -40.21
CA SER A 645 -22.67 -12.60 -41.57
C SER A 645 -23.41 -13.51 -42.57
N ASP A 646 -24.26 -12.78 -43.24
CA ASP A 646 -24.90 -13.50 -44.36
C ASP A 646 -24.24 -13.10 -45.70
N ILE A 647 -23.85 -14.13 -46.35
CA ILE A 647 -23.17 -13.83 -47.64
C ILE A 647 -24.03 -14.39 -48.78
N PHE A 648 -24.61 -13.39 -49.49
CA PHE A 648 -25.45 -13.85 -50.63
C PHE A 648 -24.58 -14.43 -51.74
N GLY A 649 -24.84 -15.74 -52.07
CA GLY A 649 -24.17 -16.33 -53.25
C GLY A 649 -24.63 -15.66 -54.55
N SER A 650 -23.80 -15.87 -55.57
CA SER A 650 -24.14 -15.28 -56.88
C SER A 650 -25.58 -15.63 -57.30
N GLY A 651 -26.41 -14.56 -57.64
CA GLY A 651 -27.79 -14.78 -58.13
C GLY A 651 -28.83 -14.46 -57.04
N LEU A 652 -28.40 -14.02 -55.78
CA LEU A 652 -29.28 -13.52 -54.71
C LEU A 652 -28.98 -12.05 -54.44
N SER A 653 -30.04 -11.24 -54.30
CA SER A 653 -29.82 -9.83 -53.91
C SER A 653 -30.89 -9.41 -52.89
N PHE A 654 -30.50 -8.49 -52.02
CA PHE A 654 -31.38 -8.00 -50.94
C PHE A 654 -32.56 -7.23 -51.52
N ALA A 655 -33.99 -7.54 -51.21
CA ALA A 655 -35.26 -7.07 -51.82
C ALA A 655 -35.87 -5.97 -50.96
N ASP A 656 -35.26 -5.55 -49.82
CA ASP A 656 -35.47 -4.26 -49.14
C ASP A 656 -36.23 -4.47 -47.83
N GLU A 657 -36.58 -5.75 -47.38
CA GLU A 657 -37.25 -5.94 -46.08
C GLU A 657 -36.65 -7.15 -45.36
N TRP A 658 -36.74 -7.03 -43.97
CA TRP A 658 -36.30 -8.20 -43.19
C TRP A 658 -37.04 -8.23 -41.86
N TRP A 659 -37.09 -9.45 -41.31
CA TRP A 659 -37.80 -9.64 -40.04
C TRP A 659 -36.90 -10.38 -39.05
N VAL A 660 -36.98 -9.93 -37.85
CA VAL A 660 -36.14 -10.58 -36.83
C VAL A 660 -37.07 -11.09 -35.72
N LYS A 661 -36.63 -12.27 -35.25
CA LYS A 661 -37.22 -12.82 -34.01
C LYS A 661 -36.09 -13.12 -33.01
N TRP A 662 -36.23 -12.59 -31.84
CA TRP A 662 -35.11 -12.74 -30.88
C TRP A 662 -35.22 -14.09 -30.15
N ASP A 663 -36.46 -14.72 -30.20
CA ASP A 663 -36.73 -16.11 -29.81
C ASP A 663 -37.73 -16.74 -30.79
N ILE A 664 -37.28 -17.80 -31.30
CA ILE A 664 -38.08 -18.38 -32.40
C ILE A 664 -39.50 -18.69 -31.90
N ASN A 665 -39.71 -18.83 -30.56
CA ASN A 665 -41.05 -19.15 -30.04
C ASN A 665 -41.85 -17.86 -29.78
N ASP A 666 -41.29 -16.69 -29.97
CA ASP A 666 -42.07 -15.45 -29.84
C ASP A 666 -43.21 -15.39 -30.87
N TRP A 667 -44.44 -14.73 -30.34
CA TRP A 667 -45.68 -14.76 -31.16
C TRP A 667 -45.60 -13.73 -32.29
N TYR A 668 -44.61 -12.78 -32.34
CA TYR A 668 -44.68 -11.79 -33.44
C TYR A 668 -43.27 -11.51 -33.95
N TRP A 669 -43.05 -11.14 -35.37
CA TRP A 669 -41.79 -10.76 -36.05
C TRP A 669 -41.62 -9.23 -36.03
N ASN A 670 -40.34 -8.85 -35.81
CA ASN A 670 -40.07 -7.40 -35.90
C ASN A 670 -39.59 -7.01 -37.30
N LEU A 671 -40.41 -6.26 -37.97
CA LEU A 671 -40.09 -5.86 -39.35
C LEU A 671 -39.00 -4.78 -39.35
N ASN A 672 -38.02 -4.91 -40.20
CA ASN A 672 -36.90 -3.97 -40.44
C ASN A 672 -36.20 -3.58 -39.14
N ASP A 673 -35.95 -4.54 -38.36
CA ASP A 673 -35.27 -4.29 -37.07
C ASP A 673 -33.83 -3.78 -37.29
N ALA A 674 -33.40 -2.85 -36.49
CA ALA A 674 -32.13 -2.13 -36.70
C ALA A 674 -30.94 -3.04 -36.38
N SER A 675 -31.16 -4.21 -35.81
CA SER A 675 -30.05 -5.12 -35.46
C SER A 675 -29.46 -5.79 -36.71
N PHE A 676 -30.13 -5.72 -37.84
CA PHE A 676 -29.56 -6.21 -39.11
C PHE A 676 -29.20 -5.03 -40.02
N ASP A 677 -28.00 -5.04 -40.41
CA ASP A 677 -27.52 -3.98 -41.33
C ASP A 677 -27.46 -4.51 -42.78
N PRO A 678 -28.32 -4.05 -43.60
CA PRO A 678 -28.42 -4.58 -44.97
C PRO A 678 -27.26 -4.11 -45.86
N ALA A 679 -26.48 -2.98 -45.44
CA ALA A 679 -25.30 -2.53 -46.24
C ALA A 679 -24.14 -3.50 -46.09
N THR A 680 -24.12 -4.07 -44.91
CA THR A 680 -22.95 -4.96 -44.68
C THR A 680 -23.42 -6.41 -44.58
N MET A 681 -24.71 -6.64 -44.62
CA MET A 681 -25.35 -7.97 -44.48
C MET A 681 -24.89 -8.69 -43.21
N THR A 682 -24.91 -7.93 -42.15
CA THR A 682 -24.51 -8.49 -40.85
C THR A 682 -25.67 -8.33 -39.85
N TRP A 683 -25.84 -9.45 -39.10
CA TRP A 683 -26.91 -9.46 -38.09
C TRP A 683 -26.29 -9.58 -36.70
N THR A 684 -26.65 -8.47 -35.84
CA THR A 684 -26.07 -8.50 -34.47
C THR A 684 -27.18 -8.87 -33.48
N ILE A 685 -26.83 -9.96 -32.73
CA ILE A 685 -27.73 -10.38 -31.66
C ILE A 685 -27.12 -10.00 -30.31
N PRO A 686 -27.78 -9.00 -29.68
CA PRO A 686 -27.17 -8.44 -28.45
C PRO A 686 -27.10 -9.47 -27.32
N SER A 687 -28.13 -10.35 -27.20
CA SER A 687 -28.12 -11.37 -26.14
C SER A 687 -28.94 -12.59 -26.58
N LEU A 688 -28.23 -13.78 -26.37
CA LEU A 688 -28.92 -15.04 -26.74
C LEU A 688 -28.72 -16.07 -25.61
N PRO A 689 -29.83 -16.19 -24.74
CA PRO A 689 -29.72 -17.13 -23.61
C PRO A 689 -29.50 -18.57 -24.09
N ALA A 690 -28.87 -19.42 -23.10
CA ALA A 690 -28.60 -20.84 -23.44
C ALA A 690 -29.91 -21.57 -23.76
N GLY A 691 -29.89 -22.31 -24.92
CA GLY A 691 -31.06 -23.11 -25.34
C GLY A 691 -32.00 -22.31 -26.25
N GLN A 692 -31.78 -21.03 -26.37
CA GLN A 692 -32.69 -20.21 -27.20
C GLN A 692 -32.21 -20.13 -28.66
N THR A 693 -33.22 -19.89 -29.58
CA THR A 693 -32.90 -19.74 -31.02
C THR A 693 -33.50 -18.42 -31.55
N ALA A 694 -32.58 -17.62 -32.15
CA ALA A 694 -33.08 -16.40 -32.83
C ALA A 694 -33.14 -16.59 -34.35
N ALA A 695 -34.11 -15.87 -34.95
CA ALA A 695 -34.29 -16.10 -36.40
C ALA A 695 -34.27 -14.76 -37.15
N LEU A 696 -33.62 -14.79 -38.31
CA LEU A 696 -33.62 -13.63 -39.21
C LEU A 696 -34.10 -14.07 -40.60
N ASP A 697 -35.19 -13.30 -41.02
CA ASP A 697 -35.66 -13.52 -42.40
C ASP A 697 -35.35 -12.30 -43.27
N ILE A 698 -34.68 -12.67 -44.34
CA ILE A 698 -34.31 -11.56 -45.25
C ILE A 698 -35.03 -11.80 -46.59
N MET A 699 -35.80 -10.79 -46.95
CA MET A 699 -36.40 -10.92 -48.29
C MET A 699 -35.33 -10.79 -49.39
N THR A 700 -35.39 -11.76 -50.25
CA THR A 700 -34.23 -11.90 -51.16
C THR A 700 -34.75 -12.07 -52.61
N ASN A 701 -34.11 -11.15 -53.52
CA ASN A 701 -34.41 -11.31 -54.96
C ASN A 701 -33.51 -12.38 -55.60
N LEU A 702 -34.18 -13.21 -56.35
CA LEU A 702 -33.38 -14.19 -57.13
C LEU A 702 -32.99 -13.59 -58.49
N THR A 703 -31.70 -13.48 -58.76
CA THR A 703 -31.25 -12.69 -59.94
C THR A 703 -30.51 -13.60 -60.93
N SER A 704 -30.43 -14.92 -60.53
CA SER A 704 -29.80 -15.84 -61.51
C SER A 704 -30.46 -17.22 -61.41
N THR A 705 -30.36 -18.08 -62.45
CA THR A 705 -30.94 -19.44 -62.50
C THR A 705 -29.85 -20.48 -62.18
N GLY A 706 -30.14 -21.63 -61.80
CA GLY A 706 -29.18 -22.69 -61.40
C GLY A 706 -29.25 -22.93 -59.89
N THR A 707 -28.38 -23.67 -59.37
CA THR A 707 -28.39 -23.92 -57.91
C THR A 707 -27.72 -22.75 -57.18
N LEU A 708 -28.60 -21.99 -56.50
CA LEU A 708 -28.07 -20.86 -55.72
C LEU A 708 -27.82 -21.28 -54.28
N HIS A 709 -26.83 -20.64 -53.74
CA HIS A 709 -26.58 -20.96 -52.31
C HIS A 709 -26.41 -19.68 -51.51
N ASN A 710 -26.81 -19.73 -50.36
CA ASN A 710 -26.60 -18.64 -49.39
C ASN A 710 -25.89 -19.18 -48.15
N TYR A 711 -24.92 -18.44 -47.88
CA TYR A 711 -24.01 -18.90 -46.82
C TYR A 711 -24.06 -17.92 -45.63
N ALA A 712 -24.27 -18.51 -44.43
CA ALA A 712 -24.20 -17.65 -43.23
C ALA A 712 -23.17 -18.22 -42.24
N GLU A 713 -22.57 -17.35 -41.61
CA GLU A 713 -21.54 -17.85 -40.67
C GLU A 713 -21.43 -16.88 -39.48
N LEU A 714 -21.12 -17.56 -38.42
CA LEU A 714 -20.78 -16.76 -37.22
C LEU A 714 -19.48 -15.98 -37.42
N VAL A 715 -19.49 -14.67 -37.35
CA VAL A 715 -18.29 -13.83 -37.58
C VAL A 715 -17.60 -13.57 -36.24
N SER A 716 -18.45 -13.16 -35.31
CA SER A 716 -17.82 -12.91 -33.99
C SER A 716 -18.88 -13.01 -32.90
N SER A 717 -18.42 -13.36 -31.73
CA SER A 717 -19.21 -13.29 -30.48
C SER A 717 -18.31 -12.84 -29.33
N GLU A 718 -18.88 -12.03 -28.52
CA GLU A 718 -18.10 -11.66 -27.31
C GLU A 718 -17.96 -12.84 -26.35
N THR A 719 -18.92 -13.81 -26.42
CA THR A 719 -18.83 -15.04 -25.62
C THR A 719 -18.07 -16.13 -26.39
N TYR A 720 -17.09 -16.74 -25.75
CA TYR A 720 -16.25 -17.77 -26.40
C TYR A 720 -17.12 -18.93 -26.91
N ASP A 721 -17.00 -19.25 -28.21
CA ASP A 721 -17.71 -20.42 -28.79
C ASP A 721 -16.80 -21.65 -28.77
N TRP A 722 -17.15 -22.56 -27.83
CA TRP A 722 -16.19 -23.68 -27.64
C TRP A 722 -16.38 -24.75 -28.72
N ASN A 723 -17.40 -24.72 -29.46
CA ASN A 723 -17.58 -25.66 -30.59
C ASN A 723 -17.67 -24.89 -31.91
N HIS A 724 -16.70 -25.15 -32.79
CA HIS A 724 -16.66 -24.30 -34.00
C HIS A 724 -17.21 -25.06 -35.21
N THR A 725 -17.58 -26.27 -35.00
CA THR A 725 -17.95 -27.11 -36.15
C THR A 725 -19.35 -26.72 -36.65
N ASN A 726 -20.08 -25.97 -35.88
CA ASN A 726 -21.45 -25.64 -36.36
C ASN A 726 -21.61 -24.12 -36.48
N ASN A 727 -20.66 -23.39 -36.83
CA ASN A 727 -20.72 -21.91 -36.84
C ASN A 727 -21.08 -21.38 -38.24
N ASN A 728 -21.32 -22.28 -39.12
CA ASN A 728 -21.73 -21.80 -40.45
C ASN A 728 -22.65 -22.82 -41.12
N ASP A 729 -23.43 -22.36 -41.94
CA ASP A 729 -24.27 -23.27 -42.72
C ASP A 729 -24.55 -22.65 -44.10
N THR A 730 -24.73 -23.54 -45.13
CA THR A 730 -25.07 -23.08 -46.49
C THR A 730 -26.38 -23.74 -46.94
N ALA A 731 -27.26 -22.90 -47.41
CA ALA A 731 -28.49 -23.47 -48.01
C ALA A 731 -28.45 -23.37 -49.53
N TYR A 732 -29.12 -24.35 -50.18
CA TYR A 732 -29.12 -24.36 -51.67
C TYR A 732 -30.55 -24.25 -52.18
N LEU A 733 -30.69 -23.54 -53.15
CA LEU A 733 -31.99 -23.36 -53.82
C LEU A 733 -31.82 -23.52 -55.33
N THR A 734 -32.73 -24.41 -55.84
CA THR A 734 -32.66 -24.61 -57.31
C THR A 734 -33.63 -23.66 -58.02
N VAL A 735 -33.05 -22.83 -58.92
CA VAL A 735 -33.88 -21.94 -59.77
C VAL A 735 -33.79 -22.43 -61.22
N PRO A 736 -34.94 -23.04 -61.59
CA PRO A 736 -34.94 -23.58 -62.97
C PRO A 736 -34.61 -22.50 -64.01
N GLU A 737 -34.10 -22.92 -65.28
CA GLU A 737 -33.73 -22.01 -66.39
C GLU A 737 -34.91 -21.11 -66.80
N ALA A 738 -34.72 -19.82 -66.86
CA ALA A 738 -35.76 -18.84 -67.18
C ALA A 738 -35.31 -17.98 -68.37
N SER A 739 -36.01 -18.21 -69.71
CA SER A 739 -35.76 -17.31 -70.86
C SER A 739 -36.96 -16.38 -71.08
N TYR A 740 -36.82 -15.17 -70.57
CA TYR A 740 -37.83 -14.11 -70.81
C TYR A 740 -37.45 -13.26 -72.03
N LEU A 741 -38.52 -13.28 -73.13
CA LEU A 741 -38.13 -12.61 -74.39
C LEU A 741 -38.90 -11.31 -74.55
N SER A 742 -38.21 -10.28 -74.77
CA SER A 742 -38.91 -9.04 -75.17
C SER A 742 -38.54 -8.66 -76.61
N ILE A 743 -39.69 -8.18 -77.29
CA ILE A 743 -39.51 -7.75 -78.68
C ILE A 743 -39.67 -6.24 -78.75
N TYR A 744 -38.68 -5.73 -79.31
CA TYR A 744 -38.73 -4.28 -79.54
C TYR A 744 -38.55 -3.98 -81.03
N LYS A 745 -39.55 -3.05 -81.52
CA LYS A 745 -39.42 -2.67 -82.94
C LYS A 745 -39.16 -1.17 -83.08
N GLU A 746 -38.44 -1.01 -83.99
CA GLU A 746 -38.19 0.41 -84.31
C GLU A 746 -37.77 0.53 -85.78
N PHE A 747 -37.88 1.67 -86.19
CA PHE A 747 -37.29 1.96 -87.53
C PHE A 747 -35.94 2.67 -87.37
N ARG A 748 -35.26 2.13 -88.15
CA ARG A 748 -33.94 2.81 -88.06
C ARG A 748 -33.48 3.25 -89.45
N ASP A 749 -32.52 4.22 -89.39
CA ASP A 749 -31.98 4.75 -90.67
C ASP A 749 -30.87 3.84 -91.21
N LEU A 750 -30.25 3.01 -90.51
CA LEU A 750 -29.37 1.88 -90.87
C LEU A 750 -29.52 0.77 -89.83
N PRO A 751 -29.25 -0.38 -90.38
CA PRO A 751 -29.42 -1.45 -89.37
C PRO A 751 -28.71 -1.13 -88.06
N TRP A 752 -27.70 -0.47 -87.88
CA TRP A 752 -26.92 -0.12 -86.67
C TRP A 752 -27.01 1.38 -86.42
N GLY A 753 -28.01 1.93 -87.13
CA GLY A 753 -28.10 3.42 -87.15
C GLY A 753 -29.19 3.90 -86.17
N ASN A 754 -29.67 5.06 -85.88
CA ASN A 754 -30.60 5.62 -84.88
C ASN A 754 -32.05 5.21 -85.19
N VAL A 755 -32.63 4.98 -84.05
CA VAL A 755 -34.08 4.75 -84.18
C VAL A 755 -34.76 6.03 -84.69
N ILE A 756 -35.70 5.73 -85.71
CA ILE A 756 -36.26 6.95 -86.35
C ILE A 756 -37.78 6.88 -86.23
N THR A 757 -38.39 7.86 -85.72
CA THR A 757 -39.88 7.91 -85.66
C THR A 757 -40.42 8.79 -86.80
N THR A 758 -39.61 9.31 -87.49
CA THR A 758 -40.00 10.03 -88.72
C THR A 758 -38.96 9.78 -89.81
N ALA A 759 -39.33 9.44 -90.78
CA ALA A 759 -38.37 9.31 -91.90
C ALA A 759 -38.90 10.10 -93.11
N TYR A 760 -37.95 10.43 -93.83
CA TYR A 760 -38.34 11.33 -94.94
C TYR A 760 -38.54 10.53 -96.23
N TYR A 761 -39.48 10.72 -96.86
CA TYR A 761 -39.67 10.19 -98.22
C TYR A 761 -38.33 9.83 -98.88
N ASN A 762 -38.34 8.47 -99.39
CA ASN A 762 -37.21 7.89 -100.15
C ASN A 762 -36.05 7.51 -99.24
N ASP A 763 -36.32 7.67 -97.99
CA ASP A 763 -35.28 7.14 -97.09
C ASP A 763 -35.27 5.61 -97.12
N VAL A 764 -34.15 5.20 -97.42
CA VAL A 764 -34.00 3.76 -97.09
C VAL A 764 -33.96 3.60 -95.56
N ILE A 765 -34.90 2.82 -95.26
CA ILE A 765 -34.91 2.63 -93.79
C ILE A 765 -34.86 1.13 -93.49
N TYR A 766 -34.63 1.00 -92.29
CA TYR A 766 -34.50 -0.40 -91.87
C TYR A 766 -35.45 -0.66 -90.71
N ALA A 767 -36.32 -1.53 -91.04
CA ALA A 767 -37.21 -1.95 -89.94
C ALA A 767 -36.53 -2.99 -89.05
N ILE A 768 -36.49 -2.46 -87.83
CA ILE A 768 -35.63 -3.26 -86.93
C ILE A 768 -36.53 -4.10 -86.01
N VAL A 769 -36.10 -5.34 -86.01
CA VAL A 769 -36.70 -6.17 -84.96
C VAL A 769 -35.60 -6.67 -84.03
N GLN A 770 -35.92 -6.24 -82.79
CA GLN A 770 -34.96 -6.71 -81.78
C GLN A 770 -35.65 -7.71 -80.84
N VAL A 771 -34.80 -8.83 -80.75
CA VAL A 771 -35.32 -9.80 -79.75
C VAL A 771 -34.26 -9.97 -78.65
N LYS A 772 -34.80 -9.64 -77.51
CA LYS A 772 -33.86 -9.71 -76.38
C LYS A 772 -34.28 -10.83 -75.42
N ASN A 773 -33.21 -11.63 -75.13
CA ASN A 773 -33.44 -12.57 -74.02
C ASN A 773 -33.29 -11.88 -72.66
N GLN A 774 -34.41 -11.55 -71.99
CA GLN A 774 -34.36 -10.83 -70.69
C GLN A 774 -34.19 -11.80 -69.53
N GLY A 775 -34.12 -13.02 -69.96
CA GLY A 775 -33.86 -14.03 -68.91
C GLY A 775 -32.41 -14.53 -68.96
N PRO A 776 -31.90 -15.00 -67.90
CA PRO A 776 -30.46 -15.30 -67.73
C PRO A 776 -30.04 -16.52 -68.54
N ASP A 777 -31.00 -17.22 -69.33
CA ASP A 777 -30.58 -18.51 -69.95
C ASP A 777 -30.77 -18.44 -71.47
N THR A 778 -29.89 -19.27 -72.32
CA THR A 778 -29.91 -19.32 -73.80
C THR A 778 -31.16 -20.07 -74.28
N THR A 779 -31.80 -19.50 -75.34
CA THR A 779 -33.01 -20.17 -75.86
C THR A 779 -33.09 -19.96 -77.38
N SER A 780 -33.85 -20.94 -78.18
CA SER A 780 -34.14 -20.73 -79.62
C SER A 780 -35.57 -20.20 -79.80
N VAL A 781 -35.70 -19.15 -80.82
CA VAL A 781 -37.05 -18.54 -80.92
C VAL A 781 -37.33 -18.21 -82.38
N SER A 782 -38.64 -18.39 -82.77
CA SER A 782 -39.12 -17.94 -84.10
C SER A 782 -40.04 -16.73 -83.94
N ILE A 783 -39.82 -15.52 -84.92
CA ILE A 783 -40.57 -14.26 -84.78
C ILE A 783 -41.32 -14.01 -86.10
N LEU A 784 -42.65 -13.88 -85.82
CA LEU A 784 -43.45 -13.44 -86.99
C LEU A 784 -43.41 -11.90 -87.10
N ASP A 785 -43.00 -11.26 -88.51
CA ASP A 785 -42.86 -9.79 -88.64
C ASP A 785 -43.56 -9.34 -89.93
N THR A 786 -44.69 -8.52 -89.66
CA THR A 786 -45.45 -8.00 -90.83
C THR A 786 -45.23 -6.48 -90.96
N MET A 787 -44.90 -5.89 -92.52
CA MET A 787 -44.58 -4.45 -92.71
C MET A 787 -45.59 -3.83 -93.68
N ALA A 788 -46.13 -2.54 -93.28
CA ALA A 788 -47.04 -1.77 -94.16
C ALA A 788 -46.45 -0.37 -94.43
N GLY A 789 -46.52 0.27 -95.89
CA GLY A 789 -46.00 1.61 -96.22
C GLY A 789 -44.47 1.61 -96.38
N ILE A 790 -43.93 0.33 -96.40
CA ILE A 790 -42.50 0.08 -96.67
C ILE A 790 -42.41 -1.05 -97.71
N VAL A 791 -41.67 -0.95 -98.72
CA VAL A 791 -41.44 -2.00 -99.73
C VAL A 791 -40.08 -2.68 -99.45
N TRP A 792 -40.18 -3.97 -99.20
CA TRP A 792 -38.95 -4.73 -98.87
C TRP A 792 -38.04 -4.87 -100.11
N THR A 793 -36.84 -4.58 -99.92
CA THR A 793 -35.87 -4.55 -101.05
C THR A 793 -35.31 -5.95 -101.28
N GLY A 794 -35.71 -7.07 -100.33
CA GLY A 794 -35.15 -8.44 -100.49
C GLY A 794 -33.87 -8.63 -99.67
N ASN A 795 -33.43 -7.50 -99.06
CA ASN A 795 -32.20 -7.61 -98.24
C ASN A 795 -32.55 -7.45 -96.74
N TYR A 796 -31.97 -8.34 -95.91
CA TYR A 796 -32.08 -8.13 -94.45
C TYR A 796 -30.74 -8.46 -93.78
N TYR A 797 -30.65 -7.86 -92.63
CA TYR A 797 -29.36 -8.01 -91.90
C TYR A 797 -29.64 -8.53 -90.50
N VAL A 798 -28.75 -9.43 -90.20
CA VAL A 798 -28.93 -9.96 -88.84
C VAL A 798 -27.65 -9.68 -88.03
N LEU A 799 -27.94 -9.23 -86.90
CA LEU A 799 -26.82 -9.00 -85.99
C LEU A 799 -26.97 -9.91 -84.76
N SER A 800 -25.78 -10.75 -84.70
CA SER A 800 -25.80 -11.71 -83.58
C SER A 800 -24.84 -11.25 -82.48
N ASN A 801 -25.30 -10.82 -81.25
CA ASN A 801 -24.58 -10.58 -79.98
C ASN A 801 -24.11 -9.13 -79.89
N VAL A 802 -25.03 -8.22 -79.25
CA VAL A 802 -24.51 -6.87 -78.98
C VAL A 802 -24.61 -6.61 -77.47
N GLY A 803 -23.76 -6.94 -76.58
CA GLY A 803 -23.60 -6.15 -75.33
C GLY A 803 -23.48 -4.64 -75.61
N SER A 804 -24.17 -3.66 -74.69
CA SER A 804 -24.37 -2.21 -74.61
C SER A 804 -23.44 -1.46 -75.57
N ILE A 805 -22.70 -2.17 -76.57
CA ILE A 805 -21.88 -1.38 -77.53
C ILE A 805 -22.60 -1.32 -78.89
N LEU A 806 -23.15 -0.37 -79.24
CA LEU A 806 -23.86 0.02 -80.47
C LEU A 806 -23.23 -0.61 -81.72
N PRO A 807 -23.80 -1.61 -82.39
CA PRO A 807 -23.39 -2.39 -83.56
C PRO A 807 -22.58 -1.56 -84.57
N THR A 808 -21.33 -2.16 -84.75
CA THR A 808 -20.51 -1.54 -85.82
C THR A 808 -20.93 -2.11 -87.18
N PRO A 809 -20.92 -1.42 -88.29
CA PRO A 809 -21.38 -1.72 -89.65
C PRO A 809 -20.89 -3.10 -90.13
N SER A 810 -19.78 -3.76 -89.63
CA SER A 810 -19.23 -5.05 -90.11
C SER A 810 -19.82 -6.22 -89.31
N SER A 811 -20.78 -5.88 -88.46
CA SER A 811 -21.27 -6.94 -87.54
C SER A 811 -22.66 -7.42 -87.98
N TRP A 812 -23.17 -6.75 -88.96
CA TRP A 812 -24.47 -7.20 -89.50
C TRP A 812 -24.23 -8.11 -90.72
N VAL A 813 -24.81 -9.21 -90.61
CA VAL A 813 -24.62 -10.16 -91.72
C VAL A 813 -25.81 -10.06 -92.68
N LEU A 814 -25.42 -9.62 -93.87
CA LEU A 814 -26.47 -9.53 -94.90
C LEU A 814 -26.97 -10.93 -95.30
N ASN A 815 -28.14 -11.20 -95.17
CA ASN A 815 -28.81 -12.45 -95.53
C ASN A 815 -28.17 -13.65 -94.81
N ASP A 816 -28.31 -13.60 -93.56
CA ASP A 816 -27.64 -14.58 -92.67
C ASP A 816 -28.26 -15.98 -92.85
N PRO A 817 -27.37 -17.10 -93.02
CA PRO A 817 -27.88 -18.45 -93.34
C PRO A 817 -28.34 -19.20 -92.09
N VAL A 818 -28.04 -18.69 -90.90
CA VAL A 818 -28.35 -19.39 -89.62
C VAL A 818 -29.58 -18.72 -88.99
N ASN A 819 -29.62 -17.36 -89.02
CA ASN A 819 -30.84 -16.63 -88.61
C ASN A 819 -31.59 -16.10 -89.83
N THR A 820 -32.52 -17.01 -90.25
CA THR A 820 -33.10 -16.77 -91.59
C THR A 820 -34.42 -16.01 -91.45
N PHE A 821 -34.65 -14.90 -92.53
CA PHE A 821 -35.91 -14.16 -92.63
C PHE A 821 -36.47 -14.32 -94.05
N ASN A 822 -37.63 -14.85 -94.03
CA ASN A 822 -38.18 -15.21 -95.36
C ASN A 822 -39.26 -14.21 -95.79
N GLY A 823 -39.14 -12.98 -95.18
CA GLY A 823 -40.08 -11.94 -95.66
C GLY A 823 -41.22 -11.74 -94.66
N THR A 824 -41.45 -12.73 -93.79
CA THR A 824 -42.50 -12.56 -92.75
C THR A 824 -42.05 -13.25 -91.47
N ASN A 825 -41.27 -14.32 -91.50
CA ASN A 825 -40.84 -15.04 -90.27
C ASN A 825 -39.33 -14.99 -90.10
N TRP A 826 -38.96 -14.59 -88.88
CA TRP A 826 -37.53 -14.54 -88.53
C TRP A 826 -37.20 -15.70 -87.59
N ASN A 827 -36.37 -16.76 -87.98
CA ASN A 827 -35.99 -17.92 -87.15
C ASN A 827 -34.60 -17.74 -86.54
N ILE A 828 -34.60 -17.90 -85.21
CA ILE A 828 -33.33 -17.69 -84.47
C ILE A 828 -33.02 -18.98 -83.70
N PRO A 829 -32.11 -19.84 -84.09
CA PRO A 829 -31.84 -21.17 -83.52
C PRO A 829 -31.07 -21.09 -82.19
N PHE A 830 -30.38 -19.93 -81.97
CA PHE A 830 -29.66 -19.83 -80.68
C PHE A 830 -29.61 -18.36 -80.26
N LEU A 831 -30.26 -18.00 -79.05
CA LEU A 831 -30.19 -16.64 -78.45
C LEU A 831 -29.48 -16.73 -77.10
N ASN A 832 -28.09 -16.42 -77.01
CA ASN A 832 -27.09 -16.65 -75.96
C ASN A 832 -27.58 -16.16 -74.59
N THR A 833 -26.81 -16.51 -73.32
CA THR A 833 -26.98 -16.67 -71.86
C THR A 833 -26.74 -15.33 -71.17
N PHE A 834 -26.53 -14.08 -71.82
CA PHE A 834 -26.33 -12.85 -71.01
C PHE A 834 -27.62 -12.02 -71.03
N ILE A 835 -28.32 -11.83 -69.75
CA ILE A 835 -29.46 -10.90 -69.61
C ILE A 835 -29.19 -9.61 -70.40
N GLY A 836 -29.82 -9.67 -71.64
CA GLY A 836 -29.63 -8.50 -72.52
C GLY A 836 -29.14 -8.92 -73.92
N SER A 837 -28.75 -10.42 -73.97
CA SER A 837 -28.32 -10.85 -75.32
C SER A 837 -29.46 -10.61 -76.34
N GLU A 838 -29.11 -9.80 -77.26
CA GLU A 838 -30.15 -9.38 -78.23
C GLU A 838 -29.70 -9.72 -79.66
N LYS A 839 -30.64 -10.13 -80.34
CA LYS A 839 -30.40 -10.22 -81.79
C LYS A 839 -31.29 -9.21 -82.53
N TRP A 840 -30.68 -8.74 -83.47
CA TRP A 840 -31.40 -7.68 -84.22
C TRP A 840 -31.59 -8.13 -85.69
N LEU A 841 -32.77 -7.91 -86.02
CA LEU A 841 -33.05 -8.06 -87.46
C LEU A 841 -33.41 -6.71 -88.09
N ALA A 842 -32.60 -6.42 -89.06
CA ALA A 842 -32.91 -5.17 -89.80
C ALA A 842 -33.37 -5.50 -91.22
N ILE A 843 -34.60 -5.10 -91.40
CA ILE A 843 -35.20 -5.37 -92.72
C ILE A 843 -35.14 -4.08 -93.55
N GLU A 844 -34.38 -4.17 -94.65
CA GLU A 844 -34.15 -2.96 -95.47
C GLU A 844 -35.36 -2.69 -96.37
N GLY A 845 -35.85 -1.51 -96.15
CA GLY A 845 -37.05 -1.14 -96.93
C GLY A 845 -37.02 0.35 -97.30
N ILE A 846 -37.75 0.60 -98.44
CA ILE A 846 -37.77 2.00 -98.89
C ILE A 846 -39.16 2.58 -98.60
N ILE A 847 -38.92 3.92 -97.99
CA ILE A 847 -40.21 4.55 -97.61
C ILE A 847 -40.92 5.04 -98.88
N ASN A 848 -42.35 4.48 -98.96
CA ASN A 848 -42.95 4.91 -100.24
C ASN A 848 -44.27 5.64 -100.01
N THR A 849 -44.15 6.25 -98.74
CA THR A 849 -45.37 7.06 -98.48
C THR A 849 -45.04 8.16 -97.46
N THR A 850 -45.82 9.47 -97.44
CA THR A 850 -45.59 10.53 -96.42
C THR A 850 -46.89 10.73 -95.61
N GLY A 851 -46.75 10.81 -94.21
CA GLY A 851 -47.98 11.02 -93.40
C GLY A 851 -47.78 10.44 -91.99
N ILE A 852 -48.61 10.86 -91.07
CA ILE A 852 -48.40 10.48 -89.65
C ILE A 852 -48.73 9.00 -89.47
N ASN A 853 -47.80 8.20 -89.12
CA ASN A 853 -47.80 6.75 -88.90
C ASN A 853 -48.09 5.98 -90.20
N ALA A 854 -47.92 6.39 -91.20
CA ALA A 854 -48.21 5.91 -92.56
C ALA A 854 -47.34 4.70 -92.91
N ALA A 855 -46.17 4.52 -92.12
CA ALA A 855 -45.43 3.25 -92.28
C ALA A 855 -45.35 2.53 -90.92
N SER A 856 -45.65 1.02 -90.98
CA SER A 856 -45.56 0.32 -89.69
C SER A 856 -44.82 -1.02 -89.86
N ASN A 857 -44.29 -1.40 -88.66
CA ASN A 857 -43.60 -2.70 -88.58
C ASN A 857 -44.10 -3.46 -87.34
N HIS A 858 -44.80 -4.71 -87.56
CA HIS A 858 -45.36 -5.48 -86.42
C HIS A 858 -44.68 -6.85 -86.30
N ALA A 859 -44.16 -7.10 -85.00
CA ALA A 859 -43.49 -8.41 -84.81
C ALA A 859 -44.07 -9.11 -83.59
N GLU A 860 -44.21 -10.54 -83.67
CA GLU A 860 -44.69 -11.31 -82.51
C GLU A 860 -44.07 -12.72 -82.52
N THR A 861 -43.97 -13.40 -81.33
CA THR A 861 -43.36 -14.74 -81.22
C THR A 861 -44.37 -15.80 -81.65
N VAL A 862 -43.83 -16.97 -82.31
CA VAL A 862 -44.74 -18.00 -82.86
C VAL A 862 -44.74 -19.20 -81.89
N ASP A 863 -45.75 -19.53 -80.77
CA ASP A 863 -46.16 -20.62 -79.87
C ASP A 863 -44.94 -21.38 -79.33
N GLN A 864 -44.70 -21.30 -77.66
CA GLN A 864 -43.74 -22.30 -77.11
C GLN A 864 -44.22 -22.76 -75.73
N ASN A 865 -45.10 -23.76 -75.51
CA ASN A 865 -45.53 -24.63 -74.40
C ASN A 865 -44.40 -25.57 -73.96
N THR A 866 -43.20 -25.12 -73.36
CA THR A 866 -42.52 -26.15 -72.52
C THR A 866 -41.65 -25.44 -71.49
N TYR A 867 -42.01 -24.17 -70.92
CA TYR A 867 -41.29 -23.69 -69.73
C TYR A 867 -42.08 -22.54 -69.10
N PRO A 868 -42.49 -22.48 -67.76
CA PRO A 868 -43.42 -21.61 -67.02
C PRO A 868 -42.93 -20.15 -67.01
N TYR A 869 -41.87 -19.70 -67.89
CA TYR A 869 -41.66 -18.22 -67.95
C TYR A 869 -41.04 -17.86 -69.30
N LYS A 870 -41.65 -18.27 -70.50
CA LYS A 870 -41.23 -17.63 -71.77
C LYS A 870 -42.30 -16.65 -72.26
N GLY A 871 -42.51 -15.43 -71.71
CA GLY A 871 -43.42 -14.28 -71.93
C GLY A 871 -43.60 -13.97 -73.42
N TYR A 872 -44.94 -14.15 -73.95
CA TYR A 872 -45.50 -13.69 -75.23
C TYR A 872 -45.14 -12.22 -75.49
N ALA A 873 -44.10 -11.92 -76.43
CA ALA A 873 -43.75 -10.50 -76.70
C ALA A 873 -44.19 -10.11 -78.12
N ASN A 874 -45.28 -9.05 -78.21
CA ASN A 874 -45.70 -8.47 -79.52
C ASN A 874 -45.56 -6.94 -79.49
N TYR A 875 -44.95 -6.41 -80.59
CA TYR A 875 -44.62 -4.97 -80.60
C TYR A 875 -44.75 -4.42 -82.01
N THR A 876 -45.68 -3.29 -82.11
CA THR A 876 -45.83 -2.61 -83.41
C THR A 876 -45.18 -1.22 -83.34
N ALA A 877 -44.36 -0.91 -84.42
CA ALA A 877 -43.78 0.44 -84.51
C ALA A 877 -44.31 1.17 -85.75
N ASN A 878 -44.77 2.38 -85.38
CA ASN A 878 -45.30 3.22 -86.48
C ASN A 878 -44.32 4.35 -86.82
N LEU A 879 -44.29 4.72 -88.10
CA LEU A 879 -43.29 5.72 -88.53
C LEU A 879 -43.99 6.81 -89.35
N THR A 880 -43.83 8.04 -88.69
CA THR A 880 -44.33 9.21 -89.45
C THR A 880 -43.33 9.61 -90.54
N THR A 881 -43.79 9.64 -91.73
CA THR A 881 -42.85 9.98 -92.82
C THR A 881 -43.12 11.41 -93.31
N LEU A 882 -41.89 12.23 -93.17
CA LEU A 882 -41.90 13.69 -93.39
C LEU A 882 -41.15 14.04 -94.67
N ALA A 883 -41.54 15.12 -95.25
CA ALA A 883 -40.78 15.65 -96.40
C ALA A 883 -39.28 15.79 -96.07
N ALA A 884 -38.11 15.65 -96.71
CA ALA A 884 -36.67 15.44 -96.43
C ALA A 884 -35.96 16.81 -96.34
N PRO A 885 -35.54 16.99 -95.00
CA PRO A 885 -34.77 18.18 -94.59
C PRO A 885 -33.54 18.39 -95.48
N THR A 886 -32.98 19.89 -95.64
CA THR A 886 -31.92 20.27 -96.59
C THR A 886 -30.78 20.98 -95.85
N SER A 887 -29.70 20.69 -95.58
CA SER A 887 -28.44 21.14 -94.96
C SER A 887 -27.60 21.95 -95.96
N ILE A 888 -27.18 23.36 -94.83
CA ILE A 888 -26.34 24.30 -95.61
C ILE A 888 -25.15 24.70 -94.74
N ILE A 889 -24.04 24.82 -94.32
CA ILE A 889 -22.72 24.88 -93.69
C ILE A 889 -22.06 26.20 -94.09
N VAL A 890 -22.01 27.31 -91.28
CA VAL A 890 -21.03 28.41 -91.50
C VAL A 890 -20.15 28.57 -90.27
N ASP A 891 -19.29 29.47 -88.94
CA ASP A 891 -18.37 29.08 -87.86
C ASP A 891 -17.91 30.32 -87.10
N ASP A 892 -18.64 31.54 -84.86
CA ASP A 892 -17.68 32.47 -84.23
C ASP A 892 -17.30 31.99 -82.84
N VAL A 893 -15.52 33.24 -80.70
CA VAL A 893 -14.90 32.43 -79.66
C VAL A 893 -14.13 33.37 -78.73
N ARG A 894 -14.29 33.05 -76.30
CA ARG A 894 -13.37 33.62 -75.23
C ARG A 894 -12.96 32.50 -74.27
N GLY A 895 -11.61 33.17 -72.77
CA GLY A 895 -11.21 32.08 -71.85
C GLY A 895 -9.73 32.20 -71.45
N ASN A 896 -10.12 31.97 -69.40
CA ASN A 896 -8.75 31.97 -68.84
C ASN A 896 -7.80 31.06 -69.66
N LYS A 897 -7.47 33.15 -70.23
CA LYS A 897 -6.39 32.49 -71.02
C LYS A 897 -6.34 30.98 -70.76
N GLY A 898 -7.44 32.32 -73.58
CA GLY A 898 -7.09 30.88 -73.85
C GLY A 898 -8.36 30.03 -74.02
N ASP A 899 -8.47 31.16 -75.24
CA ASP A 899 -9.74 30.55 -75.70
C ASP A 899 -10.02 30.91 -77.17
N THR A 900 -10.51 28.88 -78.01
CA THR A 900 -10.73 28.85 -79.47
C THR A 900 -12.19 28.44 -79.76
N VAL A 901 -12.93 29.66 -82.79
CA VAL A 901 -14.29 29.80 -83.38
C VAL A 901 -14.16 29.84 -84.90
N THR A 902 -14.47 28.40 -86.52
CA THR A 902 -14.85 28.19 -87.94
C THR A 902 -16.35 28.50 -88.14
N LEU A 903 -16.17 29.56 -90.13
CA LEU A 903 -17.52 30.00 -90.55
C LEU A 903 -17.85 29.43 -91.92
N SER A 904 -18.84 29.28 -94.16
CA SER A 904 -19.21 28.23 -95.11
C SER A 904 -20.50 27.53 -94.67
N ALA A 905 -21.87 26.90 -97.89
CA ALA A 905 -23.04 26.20 -97.34
C ALA A 905 -23.58 25.19 -98.34
N THR A 906 -23.59 24.31 -98.96
CA THR A 906 -24.06 23.07 -99.61
C THR A 906 -25.33 22.54 -98.92
N LEU A 907 -26.45 22.12 -100.99
CA LEU A 907 -27.74 21.75 -100.38
C LEU A 907 -28.09 20.30 -100.68
N THR A 908 -28.35 19.71 -100.19
CA THR A 908 -28.64 18.27 -100.21
C THR A 908 -29.74 17.98 -99.17
N ASP A 909 -30.37 17.06 -99.99
CA ASP A 909 -31.30 16.63 -98.92
C ASP A 909 -30.53 15.91 -97.81
N HIS A 910 -31.41 15.43 -97.15
CA HIS A 910 -30.81 14.89 -95.91
C HIS A 910 -30.00 13.62 -96.21
N ASN A 911 -30.07 13.12 -97.42
CA ASN A 911 -29.17 11.99 -97.74
C ASN A 911 -28.08 12.42 -98.75
N SER A 912 -27.96 13.43 -98.87
CA SER A 912 -26.86 13.95 -99.72
C SER A 912 -27.11 13.64 -101.19
N ASP A 913 -28.29 13.03 -101.10
CA ASP A 913 -28.76 12.96 -102.49
C ASP A 913 -29.22 14.36 -102.98
N PRO A 914 -28.68 14.33 -104.32
CA PRO A 914 -28.98 15.69 -104.75
C PRO A 914 -30.50 15.97 -104.82
N VAL A 915 -30.51 16.77 -103.58
CA VAL A 915 -31.91 17.20 -103.73
C VAL A 915 -32.08 17.94 -105.07
N VAL A 916 -32.69 16.76 -106.19
CA VAL A 916 -32.59 17.26 -107.59
C VAL A 916 -33.83 18.11 -107.89
N GLY A 917 -33.27 19.27 -108.14
CA GLY A 917 -34.31 20.26 -108.54
C GLY A 917 -34.69 21.16 -107.36
N ALA A 918 -33.00 21.68 -105.82
CA ALA A 918 -33.38 22.36 -104.56
C ALA A 918 -32.56 23.65 -104.39
N MET A 919 -32.66 24.89 -103.54
CA MET A 919 -32.03 26.23 -103.54
C MET A 919 -31.46 26.57 -102.17
N LEU A 920 -29.24 27.42 -101.58
CA LEU A 920 -28.66 27.68 -100.25
C LEU A 920 -28.10 29.10 -100.20
N GLU A 921 -27.27 29.56 -97.65
CA GLU A 921 -26.82 30.95 -97.38
C GLU A 921 -25.85 30.93 -96.19
N PHE A 922 -23.93 32.17 -95.00
CA PHE A 922 -22.80 32.12 -94.05
C PHE A 922 -22.47 33.51 -93.54
N TRP A 923 -21.09 32.97 -91.17
CA TRP A 923 -20.59 34.34 -90.92
C TRP A 923 -20.14 34.49 -89.48
N VAL A 924 -18.38 34.57 -87.93
CA VAL A 924 -17.76 35.90 -87.83
C VAL A 924 -17.06 36.09 -86.49
N ASP A 925 -17.09 37.31 -86.67
CA ASP A 925 -16.68 38.72 -86.88
C ASP A 925 -16.36 38.97 -88.35
N GLY A 926 -18.00 38.43 -89.69
CA GLY A 926 -18.10 38.45 -91.15
C GLY A 926 -17.79 37.04 -91.75
N VAL A 927 -18.77 37.09 -91.13
CA VAL A 927 -18.14 36.84 -92.46
C VAL A 927 -18.20 35.30 -92.73
N LYS A 928 -19.08 34.96 -93.78
CA LYS A 928 -20.45 34.77 -94.20
C LYS A 928 -21.04 33.44 -93.80
N VAL A 929 -22.21 34.49 -93.23
CA VAL A 929 -21.90 35.74 -93.96
C VAL A 929 -22.51 35.74 -95.34
N GLY A 930 -23.14 34.27 -96.00
CA GLY A 930 -23.10 33.67 -97.35
C GLY A 930 -23.78 32.34 -97.39
N GLU A 931 -24.57 30.51 -97.48
CA GLU A 931 -25.53 30.38 -98.60
C GLU A 931 -25.69 28.92 -98.99
N SER A 932 -27.57 29.60 -102.59
CA SER A 932 -27.29 28.74 -103.76
C SER A 932 -28.06 27.42 -103.67
N ASN A 933 -29.32 27.15 -105.83
CA ASN A 933 -30.17 25.96 -105.93
C ASN A 933 -29.35 24.70 -106.26
N THR A 934 -30.17 23.80 -106.11
CA THR A 934 -29.30 22.60 -106.14
C THR A 934 -29.48 21.90 -107.47
N GLY A 935 -28.91 21.20 -108.69
CA GLY A 935 -28.69 20.39 -109.90
C GLY A 935 -28.67 18.88 -109.60
N SER A 936 -28.71 18.03 -110.31
CA SER A 936 -28.73 16.57 -110.14
C SER A 936 -27.71 16.11 -109.07
N ASN A 937 -26.87 17.64 -108.56
CA ASN A 937 -25.88 17.23 -107.54
C ASN A 937 -26.07 18.03 -106.26
N GLY A 938 -26.73 19.00 -105.51
CA GLY A 938 -27.26 19.41 -104.20
C GLY A 938 -26.36 20.48 -103.55
N THR A 939 -25.17 21.20 -103.52
CA THR A 939 -24.36 22.28 -102.96
C THR A 939 -24.83 23.65 -103.50
N ALA A 940 -24.18 24.57 -100.95
CA ALA A 940 -24.30 26.01 -101.27
C ALA A 940 -23.31 26.82 -100.45
N THR A 941 -22.28 27.46 -99.83
CA THR A 941 -21.06 27.94 -99.12
C THR A 941 -21.14 29.46 -98.97
N PHE A 942 -19.11 28.83 -93.99
CA PHE A 942 -18.05 29.86 -94.12
C PHE A 942 -17.18 29.81 -92.86
N ASN A 943 -16.85 30.92 -91.69
CA ASN A 943 -15.72 31.15 -90.75
C ASN A 943 -16.21 31.84 -89.46
N TYR A 944 -14.88 29.59 -86.06
CA TYR A 944 -14.08 30.80 -85.67
C TYR A 944 -13.60 30.63 -84.22
N GLN A 945 -13.85 31.04 -81.58
CA GLN A 945 -13.17 31.57 -80.40
C GLN A 945 -11.86 30.81 -80.18
N ILE A 946 -10.87 29.94 -77.52
CA ILE A 946 -10.27 31.30 -77.45
C ILE A 946 -9.02 31.25 -76.57
N THR A 947 -7.67 30.86 -76.40
CA THR A 947 -6.27 31.07 -75.98
C THR A 947 -6.03 32.55 -75.61
N GLU A 948 -6.64 32.66 -74.86
CA GLU A 948 -6.20 34.08 -74.68
C GLU A 948 -5.81 34.35 -73.23
N THR A 949 -4.19 33.57 -71.72
CA THR A 949 -3.78 34.00 -70.40
C THR A 949 -4.77 35.00 -69.82
N PRO A 950 -4.25 34.76 -68.70
CA PRO A 950 -5.33 35.60 -68.17
C PRO A 950 -5.36 36.98 -68.81
N GLY A 951 -6.74 37.28 -70.12
CA GLY A 951 -7.28 38.49 -70.71
C GLY A 951 -8.28 38.14 -71.84
N ASN A 952 -9.59 39.06 -73.91
CA ASN A 952 -10.77 38.74 -74.75
C ASN A 952 -10.43 38.87 -76.22
N HIS A 953 -12.76 38.20 -78.60
CA HIS A 953 -12.41 38.02 -80.03
C HIS A 953 -13.67 37.72 -80.84
N THR A 954 -14.99 37.95 -83.30
CA THR A 954 -16.30 37.50 -83.83
C THR A 954 -16.09 36.49 -84.94
N LEU A 955 -18.27 34.88 -86.01
CA LEU A 955 -18.28 34.22 -87.29
C LEU A 955 -19.59 33.52 -87.51
N LYS A 956 -20.65 32.87 -89.87
CA LYS A 956 -22.01 32.35 -90.12
C LYS A 956 -22.17 32.00 -91.61
N SER A 957 -24.10 30.78 -92.92
CA SER A 957 -24.52 30.41 -94.26
C SER A 957 -25.92 29.82 -94.20
N VAL A 958 -27.46 29.72 -96.24
CA VAL A 958 -28.85 29.38 -95.94
C VAL A 958 -29.47 28.75 -97.17
N PHE A 959 -30.81 27.58 -97.44
CA PHE A 959 -31.75 26.90 -98.31
C PHE A 959 -33.14 26.93 -97.68
N ASN A 960 -34.82 26.74 -98.87
CA ASN A 960 -36.12 27.23 -98.39
C ASN A 960 -37.14 26.07 -98.37
N GLY A 961 -37.12 24.78 -99.01
CA GLY A 961 -37.70 23.44 -98.81
C GLY A 961 -38.90 23.23 -99.72
N ASN A 962 -40.19 21.35 -100.08
CA ASN A 962 -41.42 20.82 -100.70
C ASN A 962 -41.96 19.65 -99.89
N THR A 963 -43.14 18.90 -100.55
CA THR A 963 -43.82 17.87 -99.73
C THR A 963 -42.87 16.73 -99.38
N PHE A 964 -41.93 16.61 -100.11
CA PHE A 964 -40.99 15.49 -99.89
C PHE A 964 -39.66 16.02 -99.35
N TYR A 965 -39.13 17.80 -99.44
CA TYR A 965 -37.81 18.28 -98.97
C TYR A 965 -37.97 19.64 -98.29
N GLN A 966 -37.10 19.90 -97.09
CA GLN A 966 -37.30 20.99 -96.12
C GLN A 966 -36.24 22.07 -96.34
N GLY A 967 -36.10 23.57 -96.04
CA GLY A 967 -35.23 24.73 -96.34
C GLY A 967 -34.07 24.83 -95.35
N ILE A 968 -32.64 25.79 -95.32
CA ILE A 968 -31.52 25.70 -94.37
C ILE A 968 -30.50 26.79 -94.71
N ASN A 969 -29.67 28.18 -93.80
CA ASN A 969 -28.47 29.03 -93.92
C ASN A 969 -27.66 29.00 -92.64
N THR A 970 -24.96 29.88 -92.67
CA THR A 970 -24.25 31.18 -92.49
C THR A 970 -23.72 31.28 -91.09
N THR A 971 -23.70 33.18 -89.38
CA THR A 971 -22.35 33.63 -89.05
C THR A 971 -22.05 33.35 -87.60
N GLY A 972 -19.90 33.88 -86.51
CA GLY A 972 -19.36 33.36 -85.24
C GLY A 972 -18.29 34.32 -84.66
N ASN A 973 -17.50 34.66 -83.18
CA ASN A 973 -16.45 35.43 -82.47
C ASN A 973 -15.91 34.61 -81.31
N LEU A 974 -13.11 35.44 -79.74
CA LEU A 974 -12.93 34.81 -78.40
C LEU A 974 -11.85 35.55 -77.65
N TYR A 975 -11.51 34.89 -74.24
CA TYR A 975 -10.65 35.58 -73.28
C TYR A 975 -10.33 34.63 -72.11
N VAL A 976 -8.11 35.62 -69.02
CA VAL A 976 -7.77 34.66 -67.95
C VAL A 976 -7.17 35.43 -66.78
N PRO A 977 -6.36 34.00 -62.79
CA PRO A 977 -5.74 34.89 -61.77
C PRO A 977 -4.94 34.09 -60.74
N SER A 978 -3.02 35.32 -55.61
CA SER A 978 -2.15 34.73 -54.56
C SER A 978 -2.11 35.64 -53.33
N ALA A 979 -1.05 34.54 -50.14
CA ALA A 979 -1.04 35.50 -49.02
C ALA A 979 0.09 35.16 -48.06
N ASN A 980 0.77 36.34 -44.73
CA ASN A 980 1.90 36.29 -43.75
C ASN A 980 1.37 36.50 -42.33
N LEU A 981 1.53 35.41 -40.57
CA LEU A 981 0.77 35.56 -39.30
C LEU A 981 1.72 35.42 -38.11
N TYR A 982 1.60 36.16 -35.76
CA TYR A 982 2.43 36.08 -34.53
C TYR A 982 1.57 36.41 -33.31
N ILE A 983 2.32 35.95 -31.15
CA ILE A 983 1.46 36.28 -30.01
C ILE A 983 2.32 36.87 -28.89
N VAL A 984 1.88 37.96 -27.61
CA VAL A 984 2.60 38.63 -26.51
C VAL A 984 1.70 38.62 -25.27
N ILE A 985 2.38 38.16 -23.60
CA ILE A 985 1.49 38.07 -22.44
C ILE A 985 1.97 39.07 -21.38
N THR A 986 1.08 39.90 -20.38
CA THR A 986 1.45 40.92 -19.36
C THR A 986 0.43 40.86 -18.21
N SER A 987 0.90 41.29 -16.76
CA SER A 987 -0.07 41.35 -15.64
C SER A 987 -0.12 42.77 -15.07
N ASP A 988 -1.39 43.03 -14.45
CA ASP A 988 -1.52 44.43 -13.93
C ASP A 988 -1.06 44.49 -12.48
N LYS A 989 -0.68 43.44 -11.83
CA LYS A 989 -0.11 43.46 -10.47
C LYS A 989 1.06 42.48 -10.37
N ASN A 990 2.01 42.88 -9.77
CA ASN A 990 3.23 42.04 -9.78
C ASN A 990 3.34 41.23 -8.48
N ASN A 991 2.65 41.70 -7.13
CA ASN A 991 2.67 40.97 -5.84
C ASN A 991 1.30 41.10 -5.15
N PRO A 992 0.32 40.44 -5.60
CA PRO A 992 -1.05 40.58 -5.09
C PRO A 992 -1.21 39.89 -3.72
N THR A 993 -1.78 40.55 -2.73
CA THR A 993 -2.05 39.95 -1.40
C THR A 993 -3.11 38.86 -1.50
N VAL A 994 -3.04 37.93 -0.59
CA VAL A 994 -3.95 36.77 -0.64
C VAL A 994 -5.39 37.27 -0.50
N GLY A 995 -6.10 36.88 -1.82
CA GLY A 995 -7.53 37.26 -1.79
C GLY A 995 -7.76 38.60 -2.50
N GLU A 996 -6.57 39.21 -3.12
CA GLU A 996 -6.63 40.44 -3.94
C GLU A 996 -6.72 40.10 -5.43
N THR A 997 -7.70 40.66 -6.14
CA THR A 997 -7.92 40.39 -7.58
C THR A 997 -6.88 41.14 -8.42
N PHE A 998 -6.23 40.27 -9.76
CA PHE A 998 -5.38 40.93 -10.77
C PHE A 998 -5.69 40.36 -12.15
N THR A 999 -5.25 41.18 -13.37
CA THR A 999 -5.62 40.82 -14.76
C THR A 999 -4.38 40.49 -15.58
N LEU A 1000 -4.50 39.35 -16.64
CA LEU A 1000 -3.45 38.99 -17.62
C LEU A 1000 -3.90 39.39 -19.03
N ARG A 1001 -2.92 39.97 -19.88
CA ARG A 1001 -3.23 40.32 -21.29
C ARG A 1001 -2.43 39.43 -22.24
N TYR A 1002 -3.36 38.74 -23.71
CA TYR A 1002 -2.72 37.99 -24.81
C TYR A 1002 -2.91 38.78 -26.12
N LYS A 1003 -1.75 39.21 -27.03
CA LYS A 1003 -1.81 39.92 -28.34
C LYS A 1003 -1.39 38.97 -29.48
N LEU A 1004 -2.55 38.76 -31.27
CA LEU A 1004 -2.26 38.00 -32.48
C LEU A 1004 -2.08 38.95 -33.67
N GLY A 1005 -0.96 38.70 -34.80
CA GLY A 1005 -0.68 39.62 -35.94
C GLY A 1005 -0.48 38.81 -37.23
N ASN A 1006 -1.12 39.58 -39.22
CA ASN A 1006 -0.98 39.15 -40.63
C ASN A 1006 -0.34 40.26 -41.46
N ASN A 1007 0.70 39.96 -42.30
CA ASN A 1007 1.48 41.02 -42.99
C ASN A 1007 1.33 40.86 -44.51
N GLY A 1008 0.00 40.06 -45.53
CA GLY A 1008 -0.20 40.07 -46.98
C GLY A 1008 0.90 39.32 -47.72
N PRO A 1009 0.09 39.32 -50.58
CA PRO A 1009 -0.76 40.42 -51.06
C PRO A 1009 -2.18 39.95 -51.38
N ASP A 1010 -2.61 38.66 -51.79
CA ASP A 1010 -4.03 38.25 -51.95
C ASP A 1010 -4.57 37.75 -50.61
N THR A 1011 -5.39 38.11 -50.04
CA THR A 1011 -6.17 37.67 -48.87
C THR A 1011 -5.95 36.17 -48.59
N ALA A 1012 -5.48 36.25 -46.92
CA ALA A 1012 -5.33 34.81 -46.59
C ALA A 1012 -6.66 34.25 -46.08
N ASP A 1013 -6.92 33.16 -46.94
CA ASP A 1013 -8.29 32.65 -46.66
C ASP A 1013 -8.20 31.48 -45.68
N ASN A 1014 -8.83 31.58 -43.66
CA ASN A 1014 -9.18 30.50 -42.71
C ASN A 1014 -8.02 30.28 -41.73
N VAL A 1015 -7.74 31.36 -39.94
CA VAL A 1015 -6.57 31.36 -39.05
C VAL A 1015 -7.01 30.88 -37.67
N THR A 1016 -6.16 30.03 -36.29
CA THR A 1016 -6.56 29.44 -35.01
C THR A 1016 -5.39 29.57 -34.01
N ILE A 1017 -5.73 30.00 -31.89
CA ILE A 1017 -4.70 30.18 -30.86
C ILE A 1017 -5.10 29.35 -29.63
N THR A 1018 -4.10 28.67 -28.48
CA THR A 1018 -4.37 27.79 -27.33
C THR A 1018 -3.63 28.33 -26.09
N ILE A 1019 -4.41 28.45 -24.41
CA ILE A 1019 -3.83 29.14 -23.24
C ILE A 1019 -4.02 28.23 -22.02
N PRO A 1020 -2.96 27.69 -21.14
CA PRO A 1020 -3.09 26.88 -19.91
C PRO A 1020 -3.08 27.74 -18.64
N LEU A 1021 -3.96 27.31 -17.31
CA LEU A 1021 -4.00 28.16 -16.11
C LEU A 1021 -3.34 27.42 -14.93
N PRO A 1022 -2.51 28.20 -13.96
CA PRO A 1022 -1.76 27.57 -12.86
C PRO A 1022 -2.66 27.26 -11.66
N GLU A 1023 -2.35 26.16 -10.62
CA GLU A 1023 -3.17 25.68 -9.49
C GLU A 1023 -3.18 26.72 -8.35
N GLY A 1024 -4.49 27.04 -7.81
CA GLY A 1024 -4.60 28.02 -6.70
C GLY A 1024 -4.94 29.42 -7.23
N PHE A 1025 -5.22 29.61 -8.88
CA PHE A 1025 -5.65 30.87 -9.49
C PHE A 1025 -7.10 30.73 -9.96
N VAL A 1026 -7.71 31.56 -9.24
CA VAL A 1026 -9.15 31.50 -9.54
C VAL A 1026 -9.53 32.68 -10.43
N ILE A 1027 -10.42 32.27 -11.50
CA ILE A 1027 -10.74 33.31 -12.50
C ILE A 1027 -12.00 34.07 -12.05
N SER A 1028 -11.78 35.19 -12.33
CA SER A 1028 -12.96 36.03 -11.97
C SER A 1028 -13.56 36.65 -13.22
N LYS A 1029 -12.78 36.78 -14.29
CA LYS A 1029 -13.32 37.37 -15.54
C LYS A 1029 -12.31 37.15 -16.68
N ILE A 1030 -13.03 36.72 -18.31
CA ILE A 1030 -12.20 36.74 -19.53
C ILE A 1030 -12.87 37.67 -20.56
N GLU A 1031 -12.00 38.46 -21.24
CA GLU A 1031 -12.54 39.32 -22.33
C GLU A 1031 -11.45 39.60 -23.36
N GLY A 1032 -11.92 39.55 -25.03
CA GLY A 1032 -10.99 39.90 -26.14
C GLY A 1032 -11.60 39.54 -27.49
N ASP A 1033 -10.64 39.55 -29.00
CA ASP A 1033 -11.01 39.32 -30.41
C ASP A 1033 -11.05 37.81 -30.72
N GLY A 1034 -12.03 37.62 -31.63
CA GLY A 1034 -12.16 36.21 -32.04
C GLY A 1034 -12.98 35.41 -31.03
N ASN A 1035 -13.23 34.21 -31.38
CA ASN A 1035 -13.99 33.29 -30.52
C ASN A 1035 -13.07 32.46 -29.62
N TRP A 1036 -13.61 32.42 -28.03
CA TRP A 1036 -12.74 31.58 -27.17
C TRP A 1036 -13.60 30.61 -26.36
N THR A 1037 -12.95 29.54 -26.07
CA THR A 1037 -13.64 28.53 -25.24
C THR A 1037 -12.72 28.13 -24.08
N VAL A 1038 -13.42 27.99 -22.53
CA VAL A 1038 -12.60 27.56 -21.37
C VAL A 1038 -12.86 26.06 -21.13
N ASN A 1039 -11.85 25.26 -21.03
CA ASN A 1039 -11.92 23.79 -20.82
C ASN A 1039 -11.06 23.40 -19.63
N GLY A 1040 -11.67 23.22 -18.29
CA GLY A 1040 -10.88 22.87 -17.08
C GLY A 1040 -9.87 23.97 -16.73
N ASN A 1041 -8.50 23.57 -16.89
CA ASN A 1041 -7.45 24.56 -16.55
C ASN A 1041 -6.82 25.15 -17.83
N THR A 1042 -7.57 25.24 -19.29
CA THR A 1042 -7.00 25.78 -20.55
C THR A 1042 -8.05 26.64 -21.25
N ILE A 1043 -7.48 27.67 -22.04
CA ILE A 1043 -8.34 28.50 -22.92
C ILE A 1043 -7.88 28.35 -24.37
N ILE A 1044 -9.11 28.16 -25.79
CA ILE A 1044 -8.86 28.17 -27.25
C ILE A 1044 -9.44 29.44 -27.86
N TRP A 1045 -8.41 30.14 -28.94
CA TRP A 1045 -8.77 31.43 -29.57
C TRP A 1045 -8.71 31.27 -31.10
N THR A 1046 -10.01 31.42 -32.27
CA THR A 1046 -10.07 31.23 -33.73
C THR A 1046 -10.52 32.52 -34.42
N MET A 1047 -9.80 32.43 -36.55
CA MET A 1047 -10.22 33.53 -37.44
C MET A 1047 -10.34 32.99 -38.87
N ASN A 1048 -11.57 33.40 -40.40
CA ASN A 1048 -11.86 33.06 -41.81
C ASN A 1048 -10.92 33.81 -42.77
N ASN A 1049 -10.78 34.89 -42.30
CA ASN A 1049 -9.78 35.60 -43.15
C ASN A 1049 -8.95 36.55 -42.28
N VAL A 1050 -7.70 36.29 -42.21
CA VAL A 1050 -6.84 37.27 -41.52
C VAL A 1050 -6.23 38.22 -42.56
N THR A 1051 -6.91 39.25 -42.51
CA THR A 1051 -6.38 40.33 -43.39
C THR A 1051 -5.21 41.03 -42.70
N VAL A 1052 -4.29 41.78 -42.86
CA VAL A 1052 -3.08 42.38 -42.28
C VAL A 1052 -3.47 43.25 -41.09
N GLY A 1053 -3.07 42.88 -39.21
CA GLY A 1053 -3.42 43.63 -37.99
C GLY A 1053 -3.26 42.74 -36.75
N ASP A 1054 -3.62 43.59 -35.11
CA ASP A 1054 -3.25 42.86 -33.87
C ASP A 1054 -4.51 42.56 -33.06
N PRO A 1055 -5.11 41.38 -33.16
CA PRO A 1055 -6.20 40.99 -32.24
C PRO A 1055 -5.68 40.66 -30.84
N TYR A 1056 -6.63 41.01 -29.40
CA TYR A 1056 -6.14 40.85 -28.02
C TYR A 1056 -7.11 39.96 -27.23
N LEU A 1057 -6.57 39.21 -26.03
CA LEU A 1057 -7.43 38.48 -25.08
C LEU A 1057 -6.98 38.77 -23.65
N TYR A 1058 -7.99 39.23 -22.55
CA TYR A 1058 -7.64 39.61 -21.17
C TYR A 1058 -8.24 38.57 -20.20
N ILE A 1059 -7.38 38.15 -19.10
CA ILE A 1059 -7.89 37.16 -18.14
C ILE A 1059 -7.65 37.68 -16.73
N SER A 1060 -8.85 37.96 -15.75
CA SER A 1060 -8.66 38.51 -14.40
C SER A 1060 -9.02 37.46 -13.35
N GLY A 1061 -8.43 37.47 -12.06
CA GLY A 1061 -8.72 36.48 -11.00
C GLY A 1061 -7.87 36.74 -9.76
N TRP A 1062 -8.07 35.85 -8.72
CA TRP A 1062 -7.25 36.03 -7.50
C TRP A 1062 -6.60 34.70 -7.12
N THR A 1063 -5.66 34.87 -6.19
CA THR A 1063 -4.97 33.63 -5.79
C THR A 1063 -5.41 33.23 -4.38
N THR A 1064 -5.49 31.95 -3.95
CA THR A 1064 -6.14 31.40 -2.74
C THR A 1064 -5.10 31.14 -1.66
N GLY A 1065 -3.73 31.24 -1.71
CA GLY A 1065 -2.69 31.04 -0.68
C GLY A 1065 -1.42 31.83 -1.06
N PRO A 1066 -0.60 32.10 -0.13
CA PRO A 1066 0.63 32.82 -0.49
C PRO A 1066 1.62 31.90 -1.23
N GLY A 1067 2.37 32.50 -2.47
CA GLY A 1067 3.35 31.70 -3.23
C GLY A 1067 3.45 32.21 -4.68
N ASN A 1068 4.25 31.57 -5.62
CA ASN A 1068 4.52 31.99 -7.02
C ASN A 1068 3.59 31.24 -7.98
N TYR A 1069 2.94 31.94 -9.02
CA TYR A 1069 2.09 31.37 -10.07
C TYR A 1069 2.62 31.72 -11.46
N LEU A 1070 2.67 30.65 -12.64
CA LEU A 1070 3.17 30.83 -14.03
C LEU A 1070 2.01 30.84 -15.02
N PHE A 1071 2.15 31.84 -16.20
CA PHE A 1071 1.17 31.90 -17.29
C PHE A 1071 1.88 31.80 -18.65
N SER A 1072 1.20 30.79 -19.89
CA SER A 1072 1.73 30.59 -21.25
C SER A 1072 0.56 30.38 -22.24
N ALA A 1073 1.11 30.52 -24.41
CA ALA A 1073 0.10 30.17 -25.44
C ALA A 1073 0.79 29.56 -26.66
N SER A 1074 -0.33 28.93 -28.30
CA SER A 1074 0.11 28.44 -29.64
C SER A 1074 -0.89 28.88 -30.71
N ILE A 1075 -0.14 29.05 -32.89
CA ILE A 1075 -1.03 29.54 -33.96
C ILE A 1075 -1.09 28.50 -35.07
N ALA A 1076 -2.58 28.63 -36.89
CA ALA A 1076 -2.86 27.87 -38.13
C ALA A 1076 -3.79 28.69 -39.03
N SER A 1077 -3.34 28.59 -42.14
CA SER A 1077 -4.25 29.23 -43.13
C SER A 1077 -4.27 28.41 -44.42
N ASP A 1078 -5.81 28.98 -46.97
CA ASP A 1078 -6.08 28.52 -48.34
C ASP A 1078 -5.41 29.44 -49.38
N THR A 1079 -5.51 30.32 -49.32
CA THR A 1079 -4.59 31.16 -50.10
C THR A 1079 -3.13 30.89 -49.68
N PHE A 1080 -2.61 30.58 -50.57
CA PHE A 1080 -1.21 30.21 -50.31
C PHE A 1080 -0.53 31.22 -49.38
N ASN A 1081 -0.04 30.49 -47.16
CA ASN A 1081 0.52 31.49 -46.22
C ASN A 1081 2.06 31.36 -46.16
N ILE A 1082 2.93 32.44 -45.36
CA ILE A 1082 4.37 32.48 -45.67
C ILE A 1082 5.15 32.55 -44.36
N ASN A 1083 4.91 32.62 -42.08
CA ASN A 1083 5.74 32.74 -40.86
C ASN A 1083 5.27 31.76 -39.79
N SER A 1084 6.11 30.59 -38.45
CA SER A 1084 5.63 29.42 -37.66
C SER A 1084 6.21 29.47 -36.25
N MET A 1085 7.17 30.40 -34.90
CA MET A 1085 7.70 30.32 -33.52
C MET A 1085 7.36 31.62 -32.77
N GLY A 1086 6.43 32.55 -32.61
CA GLY A 1086 6.27 33.92 -32.08
C GLY A 1086 5.40 33.91 -30.81
N VAL A 1087 5.71 32.88 -29.49
CA VAL A 1087 4.78 33.12 -28.36
C VAL A 1087 5.60 33.39 -27.09
N SER A 1088 5.31 34.60 -25.84
CA SER A 1088 6.00 34.99 -24.58
C SER A 1088 5.24 34.45 -23.37
N SER A 1089 6.03 33.82 -21.77
CA SER A 1089 5.37 33.36 -20.53
C SER A 1089 5.52 34.41 -19.42
N LEU A 1090 4.51 34.37 -18.28
CA LEU A 1090 4.53 35.39 -17.21
C LEU A 1090 4.39 34.70 -15.85
N THR A 1091 5.37 34.97 -14.52
CA THR A 1091 5.25 34.40 -13.16
C THR A 1091 4.90 35.50 -12.17
N LEU A 1092 3.89 35.24 -11.34
CA LEU A 1092 3.48 36.25 -10.35
C LEU A 1092 3.58 35.66 -8.94
N ASN A 1093 3.98 36.54 -7.44
CA ASN A 1093 4.13 36.09 -6.04
C ASN A 1093 3.04 36.72 -5.17
N ALA A 1094 2.08 35.99 -4.42
CA ALA A 1094 0.92 36.48 -3.66
C ALA A 1094 1.26 36.56 -2.16
N GLN A 1095 0.81 37.82 -1.04
CA GLN A 1095 1.27 38.09 0.34
C GLN A 1095 0.15 37.83 1.35
N PRO A 1096 0.20 37.60 3.35
CA PRO A 1096 -0.85 37.31 4.36
C PRO A 1096 -1.45 38.60 4.93
N THR A 1097 -3.12 38.66 6.20
CA THR A 1097 -3.84 39.90 6.62
C THR A 1097 -3.75 40.04 8.15
N VAL A 1098 -3.59 41.49 9.48
CA VAL A 1098 -4.22 41.83 10.77
C VAL A 1098 -4.10 43.35 10.97
N ASN A 1099 -5.44 44.15 11.93
CA ASN A 1099 -5.71 45.49 12.53
C ASN A 1099 -5.43 45.47 14.04
N ALA A 1100 -4.87 46.69 15.11
CA ALA A 1100 -4.37 48.03 15.49
C ALA A 1100 -3.63 47.93 16.83
N ALA A 1101 -2.39 48.78 17.19
CA ALA A 1101 -1.62 49.87 17.83
C ALA A 1101 -0.34 49.28 18.46
N THR A 1102 0.88 50.05 18.31
CA THR A 1102 2.04 50.83 18.78
C THR A 1102 3.29 49.94 18.77
N THR A 1103 4.46 50.58 18.20
CA THR A 1103 5.81 51.11 18.42
C THR A 1103 6.81 49.96 18.60
N THR A 1104 7.93 50.06 17.72
CA THR A 1104 9.37 50.36 17.82
C THR A 1104 10.17 49.11 17.42
N ASN A 1105 10.94 49.33 16.23
CA ASN A 1105 12.35 49.58 15.86
C ASN A 1105 13.30 48.63 16.61
N THR A 1106 14.00 47.94 15.80
CA THR A 1106 15.40 48.10 15.37
C THR A 1106 16.17 46.79 15.68
N VAL A 1107 16.86 46.44 14.60
CA VAL A 1107 18.18 46.60 13.94
C VAL A 1107 19.07 45.42 14.34
N GLY A 1108 19.76 44.90 13.35
CA GLY A 1108 21.17 45.17 12.97
C GLY A 1108 21.77 43.97 12.24
N MET A 1109 22.15 44.18 10.99
CA MET A 1109 23.37 44.50 10.22
C MET A 1109 24.40 43.37 10.34
N GLN A 1110 24.81 42.87 9.18
CA GLN A 1110 25.93 42.95 8.24
C GLN A 1110 26.90 41.78 8.45
N THR A 1111 27.12 41.15 7.35
CA THR A 1111 28.08 40.86 6.28
C THR A 1111 29.07 39.79 6.74
N THR A 1112 29.30 38.81 5.79
CA THR A 1112 30.28 38.38 4.77
C THR A 1112 31.03 37.13 5.27
N GLY A 1113 30.96 36.09 4.45
CA GLY A 1113 32.12 35.43 3.79
C GLY A 1113 32.25 33.97 4.26
N THR A 1114 31.82 33.08 3.44
CA THR A 1114 32.06 31.72 2.94
C THR A 1114 33.35 31.13 3.53
N PRO A 1115 33.52 29.78 3.49
CA PRO A 1115 33.07 28.42 3.16
C PRO A 1115 33.88 27.34 3.89
N ILE A 1116 33.29 26.17 4.15
CA ILE A 1116 33.42 24.79 3.64
C ILE A 1116 34.09 23.92 4.73
N VAL A 1117 33.44 22.92 5.18
CA VAL A 1117 33.48 21.45 5.09
C VAL A 1117 33.23 20.87 6.49
N PRO A 1118 32.67 19.71 6.59
CA PRO A 1118 31.69 18.66 6.87
C PRO A 1118 32.22 17.63 7.89
N LEU A 1119 31.27 17.00 8.63
CA LEU A 1119 31.40 15.56 8.96
C LEU A 1119 30.65 15.28 10.26
N ALA A 1120 29.68 14.50 10.21
CA ALA A 1120 29.20 13.15 10.57
C ALA A 1120 29.93 12.60 11.79
N LEU A 1121 29.22 12.28 12.91
CA LEU A 1121 28.96 10.97 13.53
C LEU A 1121 29.13 11.09 15.05
N ALA A 1122 28.12 10.82 15.85
CA ALA A 1122 28.13 9.73 16.84
C ALA A 1122 27.12 10.04 17.96
N VAL A 1123 26.09 9.24 18.11
CA VAL A 1123 25.41 8.16 18.88
C VAL A 1123 25.37 8.53 20.36
N ILE A 1124 24.22 8.62 20.94
CA ILE A 1124 23.39 7.77 21.81
C ILE A 1124 23.28 8.45 23.18
N SER A 1125 22.04 8.69 23.69
CA SER A 1125 21.30 8.03 24.78
C SER A 1125 20.80 9.11 25.77
N VAL A 1126 19.48 9.17 26.01
CA VAL A 1126 18.63 8.76 27.15
C VAL A 1126 17.99 10.02 27.75
N LEU A 1127 16.67 10.07 27.71
CA LEU A 1127 15.62 9.92 28.73
C LEU A 1127 15.25 11.28 29.31
N CYS A 1128 13.98 11.66 29.18
CA CYS A 1128 12.85 11.79 30.11
C CYS A 1128 12.70 13.25 30.56
N GLY A 1129 11.56 13.85 30.17
CA GLY A 1129 10.32 14.16 30.93
C GLY A 1129 10.42 15.50 31.65
N LEU A 1130 9.62 16.45 31.17
CA LEU A 1130 8.34 17.02 31.62
C LEU A 1130 8.57 18.10 32.68
N VAL A 1131 8.27 19.33 32.41
CA VAL A 1131 7.17 20.29 32.62
C VAL A 1131 7.35 20.96 33.98
N ALA A 1132 7.38 22.32 33.97
CA ALA A 1132 6.35 23.31 34.35
C ALA A 1132 7.01 24.46 35.12
N THR A 1133 6.82 25.62 34.61
CA THR A 1133 6.17 26.94 34.80
C THR A 1133 6.36 27.45 36.22
N ARG A 1134 6.75 28.76 36.28
CA ARG A 1134 5.85 29.85 36.75
C ARG A 1134 6.71 31.02 37.24
N LYS A 1135 6.70 32.19 36.57
CA LYS A 1135 6.39 33.64 36.64
C LYS A 1135 5.91 34.05 38.02
N ASN A 1136 6.68 34.87 38.72
CA ASN A 1136 6.96 36.12 39.44
C ASN A 1136 5.73 37.02 39.53
N ASN A 1137 5.18 37.23 40.72
CA ASN A 1137 4.60 38.21 41.67
C ASN A 1137 5.15 39.63 41.44
N LYS A 1138 4.20 40.55 41.27
CA LYS A 1138 3.63 41.55 42.20
C LYS A 1138 3.96 42.97 41.71
N ARG A 1139 2.89 43.74 41.58
CA ARG A 1139 2.33 44.80 42.45
C ARG A 1139 2.71 46.19 41.90
N ILE A 1140 1.64 46.98 41.62
CA ILE A 1140 1.01 48.16 42.25
C ILE A 1140 -0.20 48.57 41.41
#